data_AF-A0A0P9BMS4-F1
#
_entry.id   AF-A0A0P9BMS4-F1
#
_cell.length_a   1.000
_cell.length_b   1.000
_cell.length_c   1.000
_cell.angle_alpha   90.00
_cell.angle_beta   90.00
_cell.angle_gamma   90.00
#
_symmetry.space_group_name_H-M   'P 1'
#
loop_
_entity.id
_entity.type
_entity.pdbx_description
1 polymer ?
#
loop_
_entity_poly.entity_id
_entity_poly.type
_entity_poly.pdbx_seq_one_letter_code
_entity_poly.pdbx_strand_id
1 'polypeptide(L)'
;MLPAWGQLLANDLVEVAQLPISGRCCERESAVKDPSELQQCFVRAGPDCKEYKRSAPGFDAEACQKHTREQMNVASAFIDGSGLYGSTRHEFDQLRTYISGGVKVESCKYCQVAGATGALHRALLQQHNNIGERLAHINPDWSEEDVFLEARRIITATIQHITYNEFLPLVLGQETTAKEGLRLTAEKHSSNYSSSVRGGIYNEFATAAMPAFWSMYPPEMLAKKMSAHELLSIAALQKSLVPSQTNAEGWSELALAVHRGRDHGVASYVHALDLCDRRFPEQAVNVTFDTIAQVTNIPEEFITNLREIYQNAEDIDLLVGALLEEPAVGALFGPTISCLLTLQFEQLKQTDRFWYENEIPPSSFTLEQLKSIRQTSLSGLLCGSHQVSTAQSKAFILEDNYLNSVLDCAQLPQFDLKPWQVNPEDEVHVEHVEVEPDTKEAIAELSPELIEAAVERAKQELEERKRFEYEVWRTQGGISAKSPDGTAASFSKANMAALNLANSSLIFELTSNEIVKTLNHISRRKRQIFNPNQNAFNRNELTETLQTVDISGLLGGAQKHIDECPEPQTACDANTPFRTLSGRCNNLRNPNWGKSLTTFSRLLPAQYEDGISAPRITGVSGTPLPNPRTISTTIHPDISNLHTRYSLMVMQFAQFVDHDLTLTPIHKGFHESIPSCRSCNSRQTVHPECNPFPVPAGDFYYPEVNVTSGERFCFPSMRSLPGQQSLGPRDQINQNTHFLDASMVYGETNCLANKLRGFSGRMNSTQLRGKELLPLGPHPECKSRNGLCFLGGDDRASEQPGLTAIHTAFLREHNRIVEGLRGVNPHWNGEQLYHHARRIVSAQVQHIVFNEFLPRILSWNAVNLYGLKLLPQGYYKDYNPSCSPIVFNEFAAAAFRIGHSLLRPHIPRLSVQHQPVEPPLLLRDGFFRMDALLQPGIIDEILRGLVATPMETLDQFITGEVTNHLFEDRKIPFSGIDLIALNIQRARDHGVPSYNNYRALCNLKRATNWNDLSREIPTEVINRFQKVYASVDDIDLFPGAMTERPLQGGLVGPTLACIIGIQFRQLRKCDRFWYENQNPEVKFTEAQLAEIRKVTLAKIVCENLEVTGDMQRAAFDLPSNFLNPRVPCASMPQIDLNAWRENVQGCQIGNRNVRVGESAFPSPCTSCVCSAEGAQCASLRITDCGQLIRQWPKDAILRDEVCNSQCGIYLTGQQASGFNAQQRQGQAQPRVTRSRNQNLFKFPDLTPFIASL
;
A
#
# COMPACT_ATOMS: atom_id res chain seq x y z
N MET A 1 3.75 -19.33 41.20
CA MET A 1 4.03 -19.08 39.76
C MET A 1 2.84 -18.57 38.94
N LEU A 2 1.70 -19.27 38.93
CA LEU A 2 0.61 -19.02 37.97
C LEU A 2 0.05 -17.56 37.90
N PRO A 3 -0.34 -16.90 39.01
CA PRO A 3 -0.82 -15.52 38.92
C PRO A 3 0.29 -14.50 38.60
N ALA A 4 1.57 -14.83 38.88
CA ALA A 4 2.71 -14.00 38.48
C ALA A 4 2.99 -14.05 36.97
N TRP A 5 2.78 -15.20 36.32
CA TRP A 5 2.85 -15.31 34.86
C TRP A 5 1.67 -14.61 34.18
N GLY A 6 0.47 -14.69 34.76
CA GLY A 6 -0.67 -13.87 34.33
C GLY A 6 -0.33 -12.37 34.36
N GLN A 7 0.32 -11.90 35.43
CA GLN A 7 0.75 -10.50 35.50
C GLN A 7 1.89 -10.15 34.53
N LEU A 8 2.82 -11.08 34.25
CA LEU A 8 3.84 -10.90 33.21
C LEU A 8 3.19 -10.64 31.85
N LEU A 9 2.20 -11.46 31.47
CA LEU A 9 1.45 -11.28 30.22
C LEU A 9 0.62 -10.00 30.22
N ALA A 10 0.04 -9.62 31.37
CA ALA A 10 -0.69 -8.36 31.49
C ALA A 10 0.19 -7.15 31.18
N ASN A 11 1.47 -7.18 31.57
CA ASN A 11 2.40 -6.06 31.35
C ASN A 11 2.75 -5.87 29.85
N ASP A 12 2.72 -6.95 29.05
CA ASP A 12 2.91 -6.90 27.59
C ASP A 12 1.61 -6.48 26.86
N LEU A 13 0.47 -6.92 27.39
CA LEU A 13 -0.81 -6.80 26.69
C LEU A 13 -1.60 -5.55 27.09
N VAL A 14 -1.55 -5.11 28.35
CA VAL A 14 -2.49 -4.12 28.91
C VAL A 14 -1.79 -3.09 29.78
N GLU A 15 -1.75 -1.84 29.30
CA GLU A 15 -1.36 -0.68 30.10
C GLU A 15 -2.31 0.47 29.77
N VAL A 16 -3.08 0.94 30.77
CA VAL A 16 -4.07 2.00 30.56
C VAL A 16 -3.45 3.35 30.87
N ALA A 17 -3.38 4.24 29.87
CA ALA A 17 -2.93 5.60 30.09
C ALA A 17 -3.94 6.40 30.91
N GLN A 18 -3.46 7.27 31.80
CA GLN A 18 -4.28 8.23 32.55
C GLN A 18 -4.13 9.64 31.96
N LEU A 19 -5.17 10.47 32.08
CA LEU A 19 -5.07 11.87 31.72
C LEU A 19 -4.12 12.62 32.68
N PRO A 20 -3.19 13.45 32.17
CA PRO A 20 -2.33 14.25 33.02
C PRO A 20 -3.14 15.38 33.65
N ILE A 21 -3.45 15.25 34.95
CA ILE A 21 -4.15 16.26 35.75
C ILE A 21 -3.14 16.98 36.64
N SER A 22 -3.19 18.31 36.65
CA SER A 22 -2.19 19.18 37.29
C SER A 22 -2.19 19.15 38.84
N GLY A 23 -3.20 18.52 39.46
CA GLY A 23 -3.31 18.33 40.91
C GLY A 23 -3.90 16.97 41.34
N ARG A 24 -4.14 16.81 42.65
CA ARG A 24 -4.89 15.67 43.21
C ARG A 24 -6.38 15.98 43.22
N CYS A 25 -7.20 15.08 42.72
CA CYS A 25 -8.65 15.23 42.67
C CYS A 25 -9.29 15.40 44.08
N CYS A 26 -8.63 14.90 45.12
CA CYS A 26 -9.04 15.00 46.52
C CYS A 26 -8.66 16.32 47.22
N GLU A 27 -7.85 17.18 46.59
CA GLU A 27 -7.47 18.48 47.15
C GLU A 27 -8.46 19.57 46.72
N ARG A 28 -8.95 20.38 47.68
CA ARG A 28 -9.96 21.44 47.43
C ARG A 28 -9.39 22.54 46.54
N GLU A 29 -9.85 22.63 45.29
CA GLU A 29 -9.89 23.74 44.30
C GLU A 29 -8.69 24.71 44.14
N SER A 30 -7.71 24.76 45.04
CA SER A 30 -6.63 25.76 45.04
C SER A 30 -5.35 25.30 44.38
N ALA A 31 -5.23 24.01 44.02
CA ALA A 31 -4.03 23.43 43.41
C ALA A 31 -4.18 23.06 41.91
N VAL A 32 -5.42 22.89 41.42
CA VAL A 32 -5.67 22.52 40.01
C VAL A 32 -5.76 23.80 39.17
N LYS A 33 -4.91 23.92 38.14
CA LYS A 33 -4.80 25.14 37.33
C LYS A 33 -6.01 25.38 36.42
N ASP A 34 -6.71 24.30 36.03
CA ASP A 34 -7.91 24.35 35.19
C ASP A 34 -9.07 23.58 35.86
N PRO A 35 -10.17 24.27 36.24
CA PRO A 35 -11.34 23.63 36.87
C PRO A 35 -12.00 22.54 36.03
N SER A 36 -11.81 22.53 34.70
CA SER A 36 -12.35 21.50 33.82
C SER A 36 -11.64 20.15 33.96
N GLU A 37 -10.41 20.13 34.49
CA GLU A 37 -9.66 18.90 34.78
C GLU A 37 -10.36 18.05 35.87
N LEU A 38 -11.07 18.68 36.80
CA LEU A 38 -11.82 17.99 37.86
C LEU A 38 -13.01 17.18 37.30
N GLN A 39 -13.50 17.48 36.09
CA GLN A 39 -14.53 16.67 35.43
C GLN A 39 -14.01 15.30 34.96
N GLN A 40 -12.68 15.11 34.94
CA GLN A 40 -12.02 13.84 34.63
C GLN A 40 -11.69 13.04 35.90
N CYS A 41 -12.11 13.52 37.08
CA CYS A 41 -11.95 12.86 38.35
C CYS A 41 -13.28 12.25 38.83
N PHE A 42 -13.23 11.01 39.31
CA PHE A 42 -14.28 10.46 40.16
C PHE A 42 -13.80 10.48 41.62
N VAL A 43 -14.54 11.17 42.49
CA VAL A 43 -14.18 11.35 43.89
C VAL A 43 -15.34 10.92 44.76
N ARG A 44 -15.09 10.00 45.71
CA ARG A 44 -16.07 9.71 46.77
C ARG A 44 -15.93 10.76 47.87
N ALA A 45 -16.95 11.59 48.06
CA ALA A 45 -16.95 12.62 49.09
C ALA A 45 -16.99 12.01 50.52
N GLY A 46 -16.02 12.36 51.37
CA GLY A 46 -15.89 11.89 52.75
C GLY A 46 -14.52 12.23 53.35
N PRO A 47 -14.28 11.97 54.65
CA PRO A 47 -12.98 12.17 55.29
C PRO A 47 -11.86 11.27 54.72
N ASP A 48 -12.22 10.14 54.11
CA ASP A 48 -11.32 9.21 53.41
C ASP A 48 -11.48 9.36 51.89
N CYS A 49 -11.12 10.53 51.36
CA CYS A 49 -11.25 10.81 49.94
C CYS A 49 -10.41 9.83 49.09
N LYS A 50 -11.07 9.06 48.23
CA LYS A 50 -10.44 8.20 47.22
C LYS A 50 -10.73 8.75 45.83
N GLU A 51 -9.67 9.04 45.08
CA GLU A 51 -9.76 9.54 43.72
C GLU A 51 -9.52 8.44 42.69
N TYR A 52 -10.28 8.49 41.60
CA TYR A 52 -10.02 7.75 40.38
C TYR A 52 -9.93 8.76 39.23
N LYS A 53 -8.80 8.76 38.51
CA LYS A 53 -8.61 9.58 37.31
C LYS A 53 -9.03 8.77 36.10
N ARG A 54 -9.90 9.35 35.27
CA ARG A 54 -10.35 8.71 34.03
C ARG A 54 -9.16 8.47 33.10
N SER A 55 -9.20 7.37 32.37
CA SER A 55 -8.17 6.99 31.40
C SER A 55 -8.02 8.02 30.25
N ALA A 56 -6.93 7.97 29.50
CA ALA A 56 -6.85 8.77 28.28
C ALA A 56 -7.79 8.16 27.22
N PRO A 57 -8.67 8.95 26.58
CA PRO A 57 -9.47 8.43 25.48
C PRO A 57 -8.53 8.01 24.33
N GLY A 58 -8.79 6.83 23.77
CA GLY A 58 -8.15 6.37 22.55
C GLY A 58 -8.58 7.26 21.37
N PHE A 59 -7.64 7.52 20.45
CA PHE A 59 -7.93 8.23 19.21
C PHE A 59 -7.98 7.21 18.07
N ASP A 60 -9.18 6.92 17.58
CA ASP A 60 -9.36 6.14 16.35
C ASP A 60 -9.36 7.12 15.15
N ALA A 61 -8.25 7.14 14.41
CA ALA A 61 -8.05 8.04 13.27
C ALA A 61 -8.98 7.72 12.08
N GLU A 62 -9.61 6.54 12.05
CA GLU A 62 -10.44 6.07 10.93
C GLU A 62 -11.93 6.40 11.09
N ALA A 63 -12.37 6.74 12.31
CA ALA A 63 -13.78 6.82 12.67
C ALA A 63 -14.24 8.26 12.99
N CYS A 64 -14.49 9.08 11.96
CA CYS A 64 -15.08 10.43 12.10
C CYS A 64 -16.60 10.45 12.41
N GLN A 65 -17.09 9.56 13.29
CA GLN A 65 -18.43 9.69 13.88
C GLN A 65 -18.33 9.85 15.40
N LYS A 66 -19.40 10.36 16.06
CA LYS A 66 -19.47 10.42 17.53
C LYS A 66 -19.55 9.00 18.09
N HIS A 67 -18.40 8.35 18.27
CA HIS A 67 -18.30 7.06 18.93
C HIS A 67 -18.29 7.20 20.45
N THR A 68 -18.62 6.09 21.12
CA THR A 68 -18.35 5.87 22.53
C THR A 68 -16.85 6.08 22.81
N ARG A 69 -16.54 6.55 24.02
CA ARG A 69 -15.15 6.83 24.41
C ARG A 69 -14.37 5.52 24.54
N GLU A 70 -13.63 5.15 23.50
CA GLU A 70 -12.62 4.09 23.57
C GLU A 70 -11.44 4.52 24.44
N GLN A 71 -10.73 3.58 25.06
CA GLN A 71 -9.61 3.89 25.97
C GLN A 71 -8.26 3.52 25.35
N MET A 72 -7.25 4.32 25.65
CA MET A 72 -5.90 4.12 25.12
C MET A 72 -5.19 3.01 25.90
N ASN A 73 -4.85 1.93 25.19
CA ASN A 73 -3.86 0.94 25.63
C ASN A 73 -2.47 1.43 25.19
N VAL A 74 -1.55 1.65 26.11
CA VAL A 74 -0.16 2.05 25.85
C VAL A 74 0.84 0.90 25.94
N ALA A 75 0.36 -0.33 26.19
CA ALA A 75 1.13 -1.54 25.99
C ALA A 75 1.15 -1.95 24.50
N SER A 76 2.05 -2.87 24.12
CA SER A 76 2.22 -3.29 22.72
C SER A 76 1.01 -4.05 22.16
N ALA A 77 0.16 -4.59 23.05
CA ALA A 77 -0.94 -5.49 22.73
C ALA A 77 -0.50 -6.84 22.13
N PHE A 78 0.79 -7.18 22.21
CA PHE A 78 1.36 -8.46 21.79
C PHE A 78 2.27 -9.05 22.86
N ILE A 79 2.48 -10.36 22.84
CA ILE A 79 3.46 -11.02 23.72
C ILE A 79 4.85 -10.86 23.06
N ASP A 80 5.38 -9.65 23.08
CA ASP A 80 6.62 -9.25 22.39
C ASP A 80 7.78 -8.96 23.35
N GLY A 81 7.55 -9.12 24.66
CA GLY A 81 8.49 -8.84 25.73
C GLY A 81 8.62 -7.35 26.06
N SER A 82 7.73 -6.47 25.58
CA SER A 82 7.74 -5.03 25.92
C SER A 82 7.62 -4.77 27.43
N GLY A 83 6.91 -5.61 28.18
CA GLY A 83 6.85 -5.59 29.64
C GLY A 83 8.18 -6.00 30.31
N LEU A 84 9.06 -6.73 29.62
CA LEU A 84 10.41 -7.04 30.10
C LEU A 84 11.43 -5.98 29.68
N TYR A 85 11.37 -5.56 28.42
CA TYR A 85 12.40 -4.72 27.79
C TYR A 85 12.05 -3.22 27.74
N GLY A 86 10.84 -2.83 28.11
CA GLY A 86 10.31 -1.48 27.98
C GLY A 86 9.43 -1.32 26.74
N SER A 87 8.41 -0.46 26.84
CA SER A 87 7.50 -0.11 25.73
C SER A 87 7.93 1.18 25.02
N THR A 88 8.93 1.87 25.57
CA THR A 88 9.52 3.08 24.97
C THR A 88 11.01 2.88 24.67
N ARG A 89 11.52 3.64 23.68
CA ARG A 89 12.95 3.61 23.35
C ARG A 89 13.85 4.00 24.54
N HIS A 90 13.38 4.91 25.38
CA HIS A 90 14.09 5.34 26.58
C HIS A 90 14.25 4.20 27.61
N GLU A 91 13.17 3.48 27.92
CA GLU A 91 13.22 2.33 28.82
C GLU A 91 14.12 1.22 28.26
N PHE A 92 14.05 1.00 26.95
CA PHE A 92 14.87 0.03 26.24
C PHE A 92 16.37 0.36 26.30
N ASP A 93 16.77 1.60 26.04
CA ASP A 93 18.17 2.01 26.08
C ASP A 93 18.74 2.04 27.52
N GLN A 94 17.93 2.41 28.52
CA GLN A 94 18.31 2.32 29.93
C GLN A 94 18.61 0.90 30.39
N LEU A 95 17.95 -0.08 29.77
CA LEU A 95 18.08 -1.48 30.11
C LEU A 95 19.34 -2.13 29.55
N ARG A 96 19.96 -1.61 28.48
CA ARG A 96 21.12 -2.25 27.83
C ARG A 96 22.42 -2.10 28.64
N THR A 97 23.24 -3.15 28.67
CA THR A 97 24.64 -3.09 29.15
C THR A 97 25.60 -2.72 28.03
N TYR A 98 25.24 -2.99 26.78
CA TYR A 98 26.12 -2.91 25.61
C TYR A 98 27.34 -3.84 25.71
N ILE A 99 27.20 -4.95 26.44
CA ILE A 99 28.25 -5.96 26.66
C ILE A 99 27.63 -7.34 26.47
N SER A 100 28.14 -8.11 25.51
CA SER A 100 27.68 -9.48 25.18
C SER A 100 26.16 -9.60 24.98
N GLY A 101 25.52 -8.56 24.45
CA GLY A 101 24.08 -8.49 24.25
C GLY A 101 23.26 -8.43 25.53
N GLY A 102 23.86 -8.00 26.64
CA GLY A 102 23.26 -8.07 27.98
C GLY A 102 22.37 -6.88 28.35
N VAL A 103 21.65 -7.07 29.46
CA VAL A 103 20.78 -6.10 30.12
C VAL A 103 21.13 -5.88 31.59
N LYS A 104 20.95 -4.63 32.03
CA LYS A 104 21.01 -4.14 33.41
C LYS A 104 19.70 -4.48 34.11
N VAL A 105 19.63 -5.65 34.72
CA VAL A 105 18.42 -6.18 35.37
C VAL A 105 17.77 -5.17 36.33
N GLU A 106 18.58 -4.35 36.99
CA GLU A 106 18.15 -3.29 37.91
C GLU A 106 17.44 -2.10 37.22
N SER A 107 17.68 -1.86 35.93
CA SER A 107 17.06 -0.77 35.17
C SER A 107 15.66 -1.12 34.67
N CYS A 108 15.22 -2.37 34.78
CA CYS A 108 13.92 -2.80 34.24
C CYS A 108 12.75 -2.31 35.12
N LYS A 109 11.73 -1.71 34.46
CA LYS A 109 10.54 -1.08 35.07
C LYS A 109 9.90 -1.94 36.17
N TYR A 110 9.66 -3.22 35.88
CA TYR A 110 9.02 -4.14 36.82
C TYR A 110 10.00 -4.90 37.71
N CYS A 111 11.29 -4.88 37.40
CA CYS A 111 12.32 -5.56 38.19
C CYS A 111 12.53 -4.92 39.56
N GLN A 112 12.13 -3.64 39.72
CA GLN A 112 12.15 -2.93 40.99
C GLN A 112 10.85 -3.12 41.81
N VAL A 113 9.82 -3.73 41.22
CA VAL A 113 8.55 -4.00 41.92
C VAL A 113 8.76 -5.13 42.94
N ALA A 114 8.21 -4.92 44.14
CA ALA A 114 8.24 -5.91 45.21
C ALA A 114 7.44 -7.18 44.84
N GLY A 115 7.76 -8.30 45.50
CA GLY A 115 7.00 -9.54 45.36
C GLY A 115 7.28 -10.32 44.08
N ALA A 116 6.28 -11.10 43.67
CA ALA A 116 6.40 -12.10 42.63
C ALA A 116 6.70 -11.54 41.23
N THR A 117 6.11 -10.39 40.89
CA THR A 117 6.27 -9.76 39.57
C THR A 117 7.73 -9.39 39.32
N GLY A 118 8.37 -8.68 40.26
CA GLY A 118 9.77 -8.33 40.12
C GLY A 118 10.70 -9.54 40.19
N ALA A 119 10.38 -10.56 41.01
CA ALA A 119 11.17 -11.79 41.07
C ALA A 119 11.24 -12.52 39.73
N LEU A 120 10.10 -12.61 39.02
CA LEU A 120 10.01 -13.24 37.71
C LEU A 120 10.72 -12.43 36.62
N HIS A 121 10.54 -11.10 36.57
CA HIS A 121 11.20 -10.25 35.58
C HIS A 121 12.73 -10.27 35.75
N ARG A 122 13.23 -10.26 36.99
CA ARG A 122 14.68 -10.39 37.26
C ARG A 122 15.23 -11.71 36.74
N ALA A 123 14.54 -12.83 37.00
CA ALA A 123 14.98 -14.15 36.54
C ALA A 123 15.01 -14.26 35.00
N LEU A 124 14.02 -13.70 34.31
CA LEU A 124 13.95 -13.70 32.84
C LEU A 124 15.01 -12.82 32.19
N LEU A 125 15.32 -11.65 32.75
CA LEU A 125 16.38 -10.80 32.23
C LEU A 125 17.79 -11.33 32.54
N GLN A 126 17.96 -12.03 33.66
CA GLN A 126 19.20 -12.78 33.91
C GLN A 126 19.35 -13.93 32.93
N GLN A 127 18.24 -14.54 32.54
CA GLN A 127 18.21 -15.55 31.48
C GLN A 127 18.67 -15.01 30.14
N HIS A 128 18.16 -13.84 29.78
CA HIS A 128 18.59 -13.12 28.60
C HIS A 128 20.10 -12.89 28.61
N ASN A 129 20.68 -12.44 29.74
CA ASN A 129 22.13 -12.25 29.86
C ASN A 129 22.92 -13.54 29.64
N ASN A 130 22.46 -14.65 30.21
CA ASN A 130 23.15 -15.94 30.06
C ASN A 130 23.06 -16.47 28.62
N ILE A 131 21.93 -16.24 27.93
CA ILE A 131 21.79 -16.58 26.51
C ILE A 131 22.68 -15.66 25.66
N GLY A 132 22.69 -14.35 25.92
CA GLY A 132 23.52 -13.38 25.23
C GLY A 132 25.02 -13.70 25.35
N GLU A 133 25.51 -14.00 26.55
CA GLU A 133 26.91 -14.38 26.76
C GLU A 133 27.29 -15.65 25.99
N ARG A 134 26.42 -16.67 25.98
CA ARG A 134 26.64 -17.91 25.23
C ARG A 134 26.56 -17.69 23.72
N LEU A 135 25.63 -16.87 23.24
CA LEU A 135 25.52 -16.49 21.81
C LEU A 135 26.76 -15.76 21.35
N ALA A 136 27.24 -14.78 22.12
CA ALA A 136 28.49 -14.07 21.84
C ALA A 136 29.71 -15.01 21.80
N HIS A 137 29.69 -16.09 22.59
CA HIS A 137 30.77 -17.09 22.58
C HIS A 137 30.73 -18.03 21.37
N ILE A 138 29.55 -18.53 20.98
CA ILE A 138 29.42 -19.45 19.84
C ILE A 138 29.41 -18.74 18.49
N ASN A 139 29.11 -17.44 18.48
CA ASN A 139 29.17 -16.56 17.30
C ASN A 139 30.07 -15.34 17.59
N PRO A 140 31.41 -15.49 17.60
CA PRO A 140 32.34 -14.40 17.91
C PRO A 140 32.23 -13.19 16.97
N ASP A 141 31.71 -13.40 15.76
CA ASP A 141 31.57 -12.39 14.71
C ASP A 141 30.26 -11.59 14.80
N TRP A 142 29.32 -11.97 15.68
CA TRP A 142 28.08 -11.21 15.90
C TRP A 142 28.37 -9.94 16.68
N SER A 143 27.77 -8.82 16.26
CA SER A 143 27.84 -7.58 17.03
C SER A 143 27.06 -7.72 18.34
N GLU A 144 27.35 -6.85 19.31
CA GLU A 144 26.59 -6.79 20.57
C GLU A 144 25.08 -6.62 20.34
N GLU A 145 24.72 -5.82 19.32
CA GLU A 145 23.33 -5.59 18.95
C GLU A 145 22.70 -6.83 18.30
N ASP A 146 23.42 -7.56 17.45
CA ASP A 146 22.94 -8.84 16.89
C ASP A 146 22.67 -9.85 18.02
N VAL A 147 23.61 -9.97 18.96
CA VAL A 147 23.48 -10.86 20.13
C VAL A 147 22.30 -10.43 21.00
N PHE A 148 22.14 -9.14 21.28
CA PHE A 148 21.03 -8.60 22.08
C PHE A 148 19.68 -8.87 21.42
N LEU A 149 19.54 -8.53 20.14
CA LEU A 149 18.28 -8.67 19.40
C LEU A 149 17.90 -10.14 19.26
N GLU A 150 18.86 -11.02 19.01
CA GLU A 150 18.58 -12.46 18.92
C GLU A 150 18.30 -13.07 20.30
N ALA A 151 19.02 -12.67 21.36
CA ALA A 151 18.71 -13.09 22.73
C ALA A 151 17.31 -12.63 23.18
N ARG A 152 16.91 -11.40 22.82
CA ARG A 152 15.54 -10.90 23.04
C ARG A 152 14.53 -11.74 22.27
N ARG A 153 14.78 -11.99 20.99
CA ARG A 153 13.90 -12.79 20.13
C ARG A 153 13.70 -14.21 20.67
N ILE A 154 14.77 -14.85 21.15
CA ILE A 154 14.71 -16.17 21.80
C ILE A 154 13.86 -16.13 23.08
N ILE A 155 14.09 -15.16 23.96
CA ILE A 155 13.34 -15.04 25.22
C ILE A 155 11.86 -14.78 24.94
N THR A 156 11.53 -13.86 24.05
CA THR A 156 10.15 -13.57 23.63
C THR A 156 9.48 -14.81 23.03
N ALA A 157 10.15 -15.52 22.11
CA ALA A 157 9.62 -16.75 21.52
C ALA A 157 9.39 -17.86 22.57
N THR A 158 10.26 -17.94 23.57
CA THR A 158 10.12 -18.91 24.65
C THR A 158 8.95 -18.55 25.58
N ILE A 159 8.72 -17.27 25.85
CA ILE A 159 7.55 -16.79 26.61
C ILE A 159 6.25 -17.09 25.85
N GLN A 160 6.22 -16.86 24.53
CA GLN A 160 5.10 -17.23 23.66
C GLN A 160 4.84 -18.74 23.72
N HIS A 161 5.90 -19.56 23.59
CA HIS A 161 5.81 -21.01 23.66
C HIS A 161 5.27 -21.51 25.02
N ILE A 162 5.88 -21.11 26.14
CA ILE A 162 5.48 -21.50 27.50
C ILE A 162 4.02 -21.09 27.77
N THR A 163 3.62 -19.92 27.29
CA THR A 163 2.26 -19.42 27.48
C THR A 163 1.23 -20.37 26.85
N TYR A 164 1.44 -20.81 25.61
CA TYR A 164 0.48 -21.68 24.92
C TYR A 164 0.66 -23.17 25.24
N ASN A 165 1.86 -23.60 25.63
CA ASN A 165 2.17 -25.00 25.90
C ASN A 165 1.91 -25.41 27.36
N GLU A 166 2.16 -24.53 28.33
CA GLU A 166 2.06 -24.84 29.76
C GLU A 166 0.99 -24.04 30.49
N PHE A 167 0.90 -22.72 30.25
CA PHE A 167 0.02 -21.84 31.01
C PHE A 167 -1.45 -21.96 30.57
N LEU A 168 -1.75 -21.76 29.27
CA LEU A 168 -3.12 -21.79 28.77
C LEU A 168 -3.84 -23.14 29.01
N PRO A 169 -3.19 -24.32 28.88
CA PRO A 169 -3.88 -25.59 29.15
C PRO A 169 -4.34 -25.75 30.60
N LEU A 170 -3.68 -25.08 31.56
CA LEU A 170 -4.10 -25.06 32.97
C LEU A 170 -5.21 -24.04 33.22
N VAL A 171 -5.15 -22.90 32.54
CA VAL A 171 -6.11 -21.81 32.72
C VAL A 171 -7.43 -22.08 32.01
N LEU A 172 -7.39 -22.61 30.78
CA LEU A 172 -8.54 -22.83 29.89
C LEU A 172 -9.01 -24.28 29.79
N GLY A 173 -8.20 -25.22 30.30
CA GLY A 173 -8.38 -26.65 30.09
C GLY A 173 -7.78 -27.16 28.78
N GLN A 174 -7.42 -28.45 28.78
CA GLN A 174 -6.79 -29.11 27.63
C GLN A 174 -7.70 -29.21 26.40
N GLU A 175 -9.01 -29.38 26.60
CA GLU A 175 -9.96 -29.46 25.49
C GLU A 175 -10.05 -28.13 24.71
N THR A 176 -10.02 -27.01 25.42
CA THR A 176 -10.08 -25.66 24.82
C THR A 176 -8.81 -25.35 24.03
N THR A 177 -7.65 -25.68 24.59
CA THR A 177 -6.34 -25.42 23.95
C THR A 177 -6.02 -26.35 22.78
N ALA A 178 -6.73 -27.48 22.66
CA ALA A 178 -6.65 -28.37 21.50
C ALA A 178 -7.34 -27.81 20.24
N LYS A 179 -8.14 -26.74 20.36
CA LYS A 179 -8.79 -26.05 19.23
C LYS A 179 -7.74 -25.41 18.32
N GLU A 180 -8.04 -25.36 17.03
CA GLU A 180 -7.13 -24.89 15.98
C GLU A 180 -6.57 -23.48 16.22
N GLY A 181 -7.36 -22.58 16.81
CA GLY A 181 -6.96 -21.19 17.09
C GLY A 181 -5.83 -21.06 18.13
N LEU A 182 -5.74 -21.97 19.10
CA LEU A 182 -4.72 -21.95 20.16
C LEU A 182 -3.63 -23.01 19.96
N ARG A 183 -3.93 -24.11 19.25
CA ARG A 183 -3.04 -25.27 19.11
C ARG A 183 -1.69 -24.91 18.45
N LEU A 184 -0.58 -25.25 19.11
CA LEU A 184 0.78 -25.11 18.56
C LEU A 184 1.07 -26.13 17.46
N THR A 185 1.95 -25.77 16.52
CA THR A 185 2.40 -26.66 15.45
C THR A 185 3.61 -27.48 15.92
N ALA A 186 3.62 -28.81 15.71
CA ALA A 186 4.66 -29.67 16.29
C ALA A 186 5.94 -29.75 15.43
N GLU A 187 5.81 -29.79 14.10
CA GLU A 187 6.90 -30.18 13.18
C GLU A 187 7.08 -29.24 11.97
N LYS A 188 6.31 -28.15 11.91
CA LYS A 188 6.35 -27.20 10.78
C LYS A 188 6.17 -25.77 11.27
N HIS A 189 6.24 -24.82 10.35
CA HIS A 189 5.84 -23.45 10.60
C HIS A 189 4.30 -23.30 10.62
N SER A 190 3.84 -22.21 11.22
CA SER A 190 2.47 -21.72 11.21
C SER A 190 2.23 -20.81 10.02
N SER A 191 1.06 -20.95 9.39
CA SER A 191 0.56 -20.06 8.33
C SER A 191 -0.71 -19.30 8.77
N ASN A 192 -0.99 -19.27 10.08
CA ASN A 192 -2.25 -18.77 10.62
C ASN A 192 -2.27 -17.24 10.82
N TYR A 193 -1.15 -16.56 10.57
CA TYR A 193 -1.11 -15.11 10.57
C TYR A 193 -2.01 -14.53 9.48
N SER A 194 -2.84 -13.55 9.84
CA SER A 194 -3.67 -12.79 8.90
C SER A 194 -3.64 -11.31 9.22
N SER A 195 -3.17 -10.51 8.27
CA SER A 195 -3.27 -9.04 8.34
C SER A 195 -4.71 -8.52 8.16
N SER A 196 -5.69 -9.38 7.89
CA SER A 196 -7.10 -9.00 7.79
C SER A 196 -7.84 -8.97 9.13
N VAL A 197 -7.24 -9.53 10.19
CA VAL A 197 -7.81 -9.53 11.53
C VAL A 197 -7.19 -8.35 12.28
N ARG A 198 -8.03 -7.47 12.84
CA ARG A 198 -7.56 -6.32 13.62
C ARG A 198 -6.89 -6.86 14.89
N GLY A 199 -5.59 -6.60 15.06
CA GLY A 199 -4.89 -6.83 16.32
C GLY A 199 -5.36 -5.84 17.39
N GLY A 200 -5.24 -6.21 18.66
CA GLY A 200 -5.65 -5.38 19.78
C GLY A 200 -6.16 -6.20 20.96
N ILE A 201 -6.53 -5.50 22.03
CA ILE A 201 -7.02 -6.12 23.26
C ILE A 201 -8.49 -5.77 23.48
N TYR A 202 -9.31 -6.78 23.78
CA TYR A 202 -10.70 -6.58 24.21
C TYR A 202 -10.74 -5.87 25.57
N ASN A 203 -11.59 -4.86 25.72
CA ASN A 203 -11.74 -4.14 27.00
C ASN A 203 -12.20 -5.07 28.13
N GLU A 204 -13.05 -6.06 27.80
CA GLU A 204 -13.50 -7.15 28.68
C GLU A 204 -12.31 -7.99 29.18
N PHE A 205 -11.36 -8.29 28.29
CA PHE A 205 -10.14 -9.00 28.67
C PHE A 205 -9.25 -8.15 29.57
N ALA A 206 -9.02 -6.88 29.19
CA ALA A 206 -8.13 -5.97 29.90
C ALA A 206 -8.60 -5.60 31.31
N THR A 207 -9.91 -5.45 31.50
CA THR A 207 -10.50 -4.95 32.75
C THR A 207 -11.15 -6.03 33.61
N ALA A 208 -11.43 -7.22 33.07
CA ALA A 208 -11.97 -8.34 33.82
C ALA A 208 -11.09 -9.60 33.76
N ALA A 209 -10.77 -10.13 32.59
CA ALA A 209 -10.07 -11.42 32.50
C ALA A 209 -8.65 -11.40 33.07
N MET A 210 -7.85 -10.38 32.74
CA MET A 210 -6.48 -10.24 33.29
C MET A 210 -6.47 -9.86 34.78
N PRO A 211 -7.30 -8.92 35.26
CA PRO A 211 -7.39 -8.63 36.68
C PRO A 211 -7.84 -9.80 37.55
N ALA A 212 -8.55 -10.80 37.00
CA ALA A 212 -8.96 -11.98 37.75
C ALA A 212 -7.79 -12.75 38.40
N PHE A 213 -6.58 -12.72 37.82
CA PHE A 213 -5.40 -13.35 38.41
C PHE A 213 -4.99 -12.71 39.74
N TRP A 214 -5.33 -11.43 39.99
CA TRP A 214 -5.09 -10.78 41.29
C TRP A 214 -5.89 -11.40 42.43
N SER A 215 -7.03 -12.04 42.14
CA SER A 215 -7.84 -12.75 43.16
C SER A 215 -7.12 -13.98 43.75
N MET A 216 -6.02 -14.42 43.13
CA MET A 216 -5.28 -15.61 43.51
C MET A 216 -3.94 -15.30 44.20
N TYR A 217 -3.61 -14.02 44.41
CA TYR A 217 -2.35 -13.61 45.04
C TYR A 217 -2.37 -13.85 46.56
N PRO A 218 -1.58 -14.78 47.09
CA PRO A 218 -1.34 -14.88 48.53
C PRO A 218 -0.55 -13.65 49.03
N PRO A 219 -0.75 -13.20 50.29
CA PRO A 219 0.00 -12.09 50.88
C PRO A 219 1.53 -12.25 50.77
N GLU A 220 2.01 -13.49 50.84
CA GLU A 220 3.40 -13.87 50.68
C GLU A 220 3.96 -13.42 49.32
N MET A 221 3.16 -13.48 48.24
CA MET A 221 3.54 -13.04 46.89
C MET A 221 3.67 -11.52 46.73
N LEU A 222 3.25 -10.74 47.73
CA LEU A 222 3.40 -9.28 47.80
C LEU A 222 4.57 -8.85 48.70
N ALA A 223 5.31 -9.81 49.27
CA ALA A 223 6.42 -9.52 50.18
C ALA A 223 7.55 -8.72 49.49
N LYS A 224 8.14 -7.76 50.21
CA LYS A 224 9.17 -6.84 49.67
C LYS A 224 10.43 -7.52 49.14
N LYS A 225 10.74 -8.76 49.56
CA LYS A 225 11.90 -9.53 49.11
C LYS A 225 11.43 -10.93 48.74
N MET A 226 11.35 -11.20 47.44
CA MET A 226 10.98 -12.50 46.88
C MET A 226 11.97 -12.91 45.80
N SER A 227 12.35 -14.18 45.81
CA SER A 227 13.20 -14.84 44.81
C SER A 227 12.39 -15.71 43.85
N ALA A 228 12.98 -16.05 42.70
CA ALA A 228 12.36 -16.96 41.73
C ALA A 228 12.20 -18.39 42.29
N HIS A 229 13.08 -18.81 43.21
CA HIS A 229 12.98 -20.10 43.87
C HIS A 229 11.76 -20.18 44.79
N GLU A 230 11.52 -19.17 45.62
CA GLU A 230 10.32 -19.10 46.48
C GLU A 230 9.02 -19.07 45.65
N LEU A 231 9.04 -18.45 44.46
CA LEU A 231 7.87 -18.36 43.57
C LEU A 231 7.39 -19.73 43.06
N LEU A 232 8.28 -20.73 42.99
CA LEU A 232 7.97 -22.10 42.57
C LEU A 232 7.30 -22.92 43.67
N SER A 233 7.56 -22.61 44.95
CA SER A 233 7.03 -23.34 46.10
C SER A 233 5.75 -22.74 46.71
N ILE A 234 5.44 -21.47 46.42
CA ILE A 234 4.25 -20.81 46.97
C ILE A 234 2.98 -21.29 46.26
N ALA A 235 2.05 -21.84 47.04
CA ALA A 235 0.70 -22.15 46.59
C ALA A 235 -0.09 -20.88 46.30
N ALA A 236 -0.64 -20.78 45.09
CA ALA A 236 -1.62 -19.74 44.77
C ALA A 236 -2.89 -19.94 45.62
N LEU A 237 -3.54 -18.85 46.03
CA LEU A 237 -4.80 -18.96 46.75
C LEU A 237 -5.90 -19.50 45.84
N GLN A 238 -6.86 -20.22 46.43
CA GLN A 238 -8.18 -20.32 45.82
C GLN A 238 -8.76 -18.90 45.68
N LYS A 239 -9.45 -18.63 44.57
CA LYS A 239 -9.98 -17.30 44.21
C LYS A 239 -10.58 -16.61 45.45
N SER A 240 -10.06 -15.43 45.82
CA SER A 240 -10.58 -14.62 46.92
C SER A 240 -11.13 -13.31 46.40
N LEU A 241 -12.36 -12.97 46.81
CA LEU A 241 -13.03 -11.70 46.49
C LEU A 241 -12.63 -10.57 47.44
N VAL A 242 -11.93 -10.89 48.54
CA VAL A 242 -11.46 -9.91 49.53
C VAL A 242 -9.96 -9.70 49.32
N PRO A 243 -9.56 -8.62 48.63
CA PRO A 243 -8.15 -8.31 48.45
C PRO A 243 -7.53 -7.88 49.77
N SER A 244 -6.37 -8.43 50.10
CA SER A 244 -5.70 -8.25 51.40
C SER A 244 -4.89 -6.95 51.52
N GLN A 245 -4.66 -6.23 50.41
CA GLN A 245 -3.85 -5.00 50.37
C GLN A 245 -4.44 -3.94 49.42
N THR A 246 -4.21 -2.67 49.74
CA THR A 246 -4.52 -1.52 48.88
C THR A 246 -3.24 -0.90 48.34
N ASN A 247 -3.30 -0.34 47.14
CA ASN A 247 -2.22 0.43 46.55
C ASN A 247 -2.04 1.80 47.24
N ALA A 248 -1.08 2.60 46.77
CA ALA A 248 -0.71 3.89 47.35
C ALA A 248 -1.86 4.92 47.35
N GLU A 249 -2.89 4.72 46.53
CA GLU A 249 -4.08 5.58 46.41
C GLU A 249 -5.28 5.03 47.22
N GLY A 250 -5.08 3.95 47.97
CA GLY A 250 -6.09 3.36 48.84
C GLY A 250 -7.11 2.46 48.13
N TRP A 251 -6.89 2.13 46.85
CA TRP A 251 -7.70 1.16 46.11
C TRP A 251 -7.14 -0.25 46.24
N SER A 252 -7.99 -1.27 46.28
CA SER A 252 -7.53 -2.62 45.93
C SER A 252 -7.48 -2.76 44.41
N GLU A 253 -6.57 -3.57 43.88
CA GLU A 253 -6.42 -3.75 42.43
C GLU A 253 -7.72 -4.28 41.76
N LEU A 254 -8.46 -5.17 42.44
CA LEU A 254 -9.75 -5.65 41.95
C LEU A 254 -10.82 -4.55 41.96
N ALA A 255 -10.87 -3.70 42.99
CA ALA A 255 -11.82 -2.57 43.01
C ALA A 255 -11.48 -1.52 41.95
N LEU A 256 -10.18 -1.27 41.72
CA LEU A 256 -9.71 -0.39 40.66
C LEU A 256 -10.05 -0.94 39.27
N ALA A 257 -9.93 -2.26 39.07
CA ALA A 257 -10.33 -2.92 37.83
C ALA A 257 -11.84 -2.79 37.56
N VAL A 258 -12.70 -2.92 38.57
CA VAL A 258 -14.14 -2.65 38.44
C VAL A 258 -14.39 -1.19 38.04
N HIS A 259 -13.71 -0.24 38.68
CA HIS A 259 -13.84 1.18 38.31
C HIS A 259 -13.34 1.46 36.88
N ARG A 260 -12.25 0.85 36.44
CA ARG A 260 -11.76 0.93 35.06
C ARG A 260 -12.75 0.31 34.08
N GLY A 261 -13.31 -0.87 34.39
CA GLY A 261 -14.33 -1.50 33.56
C GLY A 261 -15.53 -0.57 33.33
N ARG A 262 -16.02 0.09 34.38
CA ARG A 262 -17.08 1.11 34.27
C ARG A 262 -16.66 2.33 33.45
N ASP A 263 -15.45 2.85 33.65
CA ASP A 263 -14.93 4.00 32.88
C ASP A 263 -14.68 3.68 31.40
N HIS A 264 -14.33 2.42 31.10
CA HIS A 264 -14.17 1.88 29.75
C HIS A 264 -15.52 1.52 29.10
N GLY A 265 -16.64 1.61 29.84
CA GLY A 265 -17.96 1.25 29.32
C GLY A 265 -18.13 -0.25 29.05
N VAL A 266 -17.42 -1.09 29.79
CA VAL A 266 -17.48 -2.56 29.65
C VAL A 266 -18.87 -3.06 30.01
N ALA A 267 -19.40 -3.92 29.16
CA ALA A 267 -20.74 -4.48 29.34
C ALA A 267 -20.84 -5.26 30.65
N SER A 268 -22.06 -5.31 31.22
CA SER A 268 -22.29 -6.05 32.46
C SER A 268 -22.07 -7.55 32.30
N TYR A 269 -21.91 -8.25 33.41
CA TYR A 269 -21.72 -9.70 33.46
C TYR A 269 -22.80 -10.45 32.65
N VAL A 270 -24.05 -10.00 32.72
CA VAL A 270 -25.17 -10.58 31.98
C VAL A 270 -24.95 -10.55 30.45
N HIS A 271 -24.39 -9.46 29.93
CA HIS A 271 -24.09 -9.33 28.50
C HIS A 271 -22.91 -10.22 28.08
N ALA A 272 -21.90 -10.38 28.93
CA ALA A 272 -20.77 -11.26 28.62
C ALA A 272 -21.15 -12.75 28.58
N LEU A 273 -22.16 -13.17 29.35
CA LEU A 273 -22.71 -14.53 29.26
C LEU A 273 -23.30 -14.81 27.86
N ASP A 274 -23.88 -13.80 27.22
CA ASP A 274 -24.41 -13.92 25.86
C ASP A 274 -23.29 -13.99 24.81
N LEU A 275 -22.23 -13.17 24.98
CA LEU A 275 -21.04 -13.20 24.12
C LEU A 275 -20.41 -14.59 24.08
N CYS A 276 -20.32 -15.27 25.22
CA CYS A 276 -19.59 -16.53 25.34
C CYS A 276 -20.39 -17.77 24.96
N ASP A 277 -21.66 -17.85 25.34
CA ASP A 277 -22.45 -19.08 25.20
C ASP A 277 -23.90 -18.86 24.69
N ARG A 278 -24.26 -17.63 24.31
CA ARG A 278 -25.65 -17.23 23.94
C ARG A 278 -26.72 -17.82 24.87
N ARG A 279 -26.48 -17.69 26.18
CA ARG A 279 -27.28 -18.37 27.22
C ARG A 279 -28.71 -17.83 27.34
N PHE A 280 -29.01 -16.68 26.71
CA PHE A 280 -30.33 -16.08 26.69
C PHE A 280 -30.94 -16.21 25.27
N PRO A 281 -32.20 -16.65 25.12
CA PRO A 281 -32.90 -16.60 23.83
C PRO A 281 -33.07 -15.14 23.37
N GLU A 282 -33.05 -14.88 22.07
CA GLU A 282 -33.14 -13.54 21.41
C GLU A 282 -34.37 -12.67 21.80
N GLN A 283 -35.19 -13.07 22.79
CA GLN A 283 -36.41 -12.40 23.26
C GLN A 283 -36.61 -12.35 24.80
N ALA A 284 -35.62 -12.67 25.64
CA ALA A 284 -35.77 -12.55 27.09
C ALA A 284 -35.59 -11.09 27.58
N VAL A 285 -36.70 -10.40 27.88
CA VAL A 285 -36.73 -8.95 28.18
C VAL A 285 -36.55 -8.62 29.68
N ASN A 286 -36.27 -9.58 30.58
CA ASN A 286 -36.00 -9.27 32.00
C ASN A 286 -35.09 -10.32 32.66
N VAL A 287 -33.80 -10.00 32.88
CA VAL A 287 -32.90 -10.87 33.67
C VAL A 287 -33.02 -10.54 35.16
N THR A 288 -33.36 -11.52 35.99
CA THR A 288 -33.42 -11.38 37.46
C THR A 288 -32.28 -12.14 38.14
N PHE A 289 -32.05 -11.87 39.43
CA PHE A 289 -31.05 -12.60 40.22
C PHE A 289 -31.33 -14.11 40.29
N ASP A 290 -32.61 -14.51 40.30
CA ASP A 290 -33.02 -15.92 40.24
C ASP A 290 -32.66 -16.55 38.90
N THR A 291 -32.83 -15.81 37.80
CA THR A 291 -32.40 -16.26 36.48
C THR A 291 -30.90 -16.49 36.47
N ILE A 292 -30.09 -15.54 36.98
CA ILE A 292 -28.63 -15.69 37.04
C ILE A 292 -28.23 -16.94 37.83
N ALA A 293 -28.85 -17.19 38.99
CA ALA A 293 -28.58 -18.38 39.80
C ALA A 293 -28.78 -19.69 39.00
N GLN A 294 -29.78 -19.73 38.11
CA GLN A 294 -30.10 -20.91 37.30
C GLN A 294 -29.14 -21.13 36.11
N VAL A 295 -28.66 -20.07 35.45
CA VAL A 295 -27.86 -20.20 34.21
C VAL A 295 -26.35 -20.20 34.42
N THR A 296 -25.84 -19.81 35.60
CA THR A 296 -24.41 -19.53 35.80
C THR A 296 -23.71 -20.42 36.83
N ASN A 297 -24.45 -21.31 37.52
CA ASN A 297 -23.94 -22.13 38.63
C ASN A 297 -23.21 -21.31 39.70
N ILE A 298 -23.58 -20.04 39.91
CA ILE A 298 -23.07 -19.24 41.03
C ILE A 298 -23.76 -19.74 42.32
N PRO A 299 -23.00 -20.02 43.40
CA PRO A 299 -23.58 -20.42 44.68
C PRO A 299 -24.61 -19.42 45.23
N GLU A 300 -25.72 -19.93 45.80
CA GLU A 300 -26.84 -19.11 46.32
C GLU A 300 -26.44 -18.07 47.36
N GLU A 301 -25.39 -18.33 48.15
CA GLU A 301 -24.86 -17.36 49.11
C GLU A 301 -24.34 -16.09 48.41
N PHE A 302 -23.69 -16.24 47.25
CA PHE A 302 -23.19 -15.11 46.48
C PHE A 302 -24.29 -14.40 45.71
N ILE A 303 -25.32 -15.12 45.24
CA ILE A 303 -26.52 -14.51 44.66
C ILE A 303 -27.22 -13.61 45.68
N THR A 304 -27.31 -14.06 46.94
CA THR A 304 -27.87 -13.25 48.03
C THR A 304 -27.06 -11.98 48.26
N ASN A 305 -25.72 -12.07 48.31
CA ASN A 305 -24.85 -10.90 48.43
C ASN A 305 -24.99 -9.95 47.22
N LEU A 306 -25.14 -10.47 46.01
CA LEU A 306 -25.36 -9.65 44.81
C LEU A 306 -26.69 -8.88 44.88
N ARG A 307 -27.76 -9.47 45.43
CA ARG A 307 -29.05 -8.77 45.67
C ARG A 307 -28.94 -7.63 46.68
N GLU A 308 -28.02 -7.72 47.64
CA GLU A 308 -27.79 -6.65 48.62
C GLU A 308 -26.97 -5.49 48.03
N ILE A 309 -26.07 -5.79 47.09
CA ILE A 309 -25.12 -4.81 46.52
C ILE A 309 -25.69 -4.13 45.27
N TYR A 310 -26.37 -4.86 44.39
CA TYR A 310 -26.89 -4.37 43.11
C TYR A 310 -28.42 -4.25 43.15
N GLN A 311 -28.95 -3.16 42.58
CA GLN A 311 -30.40 -2.96 42.49
C GLN A 311 -31.04 -3.88 41.45
N ASN A 312 -30.40 -4.05 40.29
CA ASN A 312 -30.85 -4.95 39.23
C ASN A 312 -29.75 -5.97 38.88
N ALA A 313 -30.17 -7.15 38.45
CA ALA A 313 -29.24 -8.23 38.06
C ALA A 313 -28.44 -7.88 36.79
N GLU A 314 -28.98 -7.01 35.94
CA GLU A 314 -28.33 -6.52 34.73
C GLU A 314 -27.19 -5.52 35.01
N ASP A 315 -27.10 -4.98 36.23
CA ASP A 315 -26.09 -4.00 36.64
C ASP A 315 -24.80 -4.64 37.19
N ILE A 316 -24.76 -5.97 37.31
CA ILE A 316 -23.62 -6.70 37.88
C ILE A 316 -22.38 -6.50 37.01
N ASP A 317 -21.31 -5.95 37.56
CA ASP A 317 -20.05 -5.73 36.82
C ASP A 317 -19.44 -7.05 36.34
N LEU A 318 -18.88 -7.06 35.14
CA LEU A 318 -18.32 -8.25 34.50
C LEU A 318 -17.35 -9.04 35.38
N LEU A 319 -16.34 -8.36 35.94
CA LEU A 319 -15.34 -8.98 36.80
C LEU A 319 -15.97 -9.60 38.06
N VAL A 320 -16.97 -8.93 38.64
CA VAL A 320 -17.62 -9.36 39.89
C VAL A 320 -18.43 -10.63 39.64
N GLY A 321 -19.29 -10.64 38.62
CA GLY A 321 -20.09 -11.82 38.29
C GLY A 321 -19.25 -12.99 37.81
N ALA A 322 -18.25 -12.75 36.96
CA ALA A 322 -17.45 -13.82 36.36
C ALA A 322 -16.47 -14.50 37.35
N LEU A 323 -16.04 -13.80 38.41
CA LEU A 323 -15.23 -14.40 39.48
C LEU A 323 -16.05 -15.34 40.39
N LEU A 324 -17.36 -15.12 40.48
CA LEU A 324 -18.29 -15.90 41.30
C LEU A 324 -18.71 -17.22 40.65
N GLU A 325 -18.44 -17.39 39.35
CA GLU A 325 -18.68 -18.64 38.64
C GLU A 325 -17.80 -19.78 39.19
N GLU A 326 -18.41 -20.96 39.36
CA GLU A 326 -17.68 -22.19 39.56
C GLU A 326 -16.71 -22.45 38.38
N PRO A 327 -15.47 -22.90 38.64
CA PRO A 327 -14.52 -23.21 37.56
C PRO A 327 -15.07 -24.20 36.54
N ALA A 328 -14.81 -23.95 35.25
CA ALA A 328 -15.14 -24.92 34.21
C ALA A 328 -14.29 -26.19 34.36
N VAL A 329 -14.78 -27.32 33.85
CA VAL A 329 -14.12 -28.63 34.02
C VAL A 329 -12.69 -28.60 33.47
N GLY A 330 -11.71 -28.80 34.35
CA GLY A 330 -10.29 -28.79 34.00
C GLY A 330 -9.69 -27.40 33.73
N ALA A 331 -10.44 -26.32 33.97
CA ALA A 331 -10.00 -24.94 33.85
C ALA A 331 -9.89 -24.29 35.23
N LEU A 332 -9.18 -23.17 35.29
CA LEU A 332 -8.95 -22.44 36.53
C LEU A 332 -10.09 -21.46 36.86
N PHE A 333 -10.62 -20.81 35.84
CA PHE A 333 -11.71 -19.85 35.98
C PHE A 333 -13.05 -20.42 35.50
N GLY A 334 -14.13 -19.70 35.80
CA GLY A 334 -15.45 -20.05 35.28
C GLY A 334 -15.51 -19.91 33.75
N PRO A 335 -16.63 -20.36 33.14
CA PRO A 335 -16.83 -20.31 31.70
C PRO A 335 -16.61 -18.91 31.09
N THR A 336 -17.04 -17.84 31.77
CA THR A 336 -16.98 -16.47 31.21
C THR A 336 -15.54 -15.97 31.08
N ILE A 337 -14.73 -16.05 32.14
CA ILE A 337 -13.31 -15.65 32.06
C ILE A 337 -12.55 -16.55 31.09
N SER A 338 -12.82 -17.86 31.09
CA SER A 338 -12.17 -18.82 30.19
C SER A 338 -12.46 -18.50 28.71
N CYS A 339 -13.68 -18.11 28.40
CA CYS A 339 -14.08 -17.63 27.07
C CYS A 339 -13.33 -16.36 26.66
N LEU A 340 -13.32 -15.32 27.52
CA LEU A 340 -12.64 -14.05 27.21
C LEU A 340 -11.14 -14.25 26.96
N LEU A 341 -10.49 -15.08 27.77
CA LEU A 341 -9.09 -15.46 27.57
C LEU A 341 -8.90 -16.22 26.25
N THR A 342 -9.79 -17.17 25.92
CA THR A 342 -9.72 -17.93 24.65
C THR A 342 -9.81 -16.99 23.45
N LEU A 343 -10.80 -16.10 23.42
CA LEU A 343 -10.98 -15.15 22.33
C LEU A 343 -9.75 -14.26 22.14
N GLN A 344 -9.19 -13.74 23.24
CA GLN A 344 -8.03 -12.87 23.17
C GLN A 344 -6.78 -13.61 22.69
N PHE A 345 -6.47 -14.80 23.22
CA PHE A 345 -5.26 -15.52 22.82
C PHE A 345 -5.36 -16.09 21.40
N GLU A 346 -6.55 -16.49 20.92
CA GLU A 346 -6.73 -16.86 19.51
C GLU A 346 -6.46 -15.66 18.58
N GLN A 347 -6.97 -14.47 18.95
CA GLN A 347 -6.73 -13.24 18.20
C GLN A 347 -5.23 -12.87 18.19
N LEU A 348 -4.56 -12.91 19.35
CA LEU A 348 -3.14 -12.60 19.47
C LEU A 348 -2.30 -13.45 18.52
N LYS A 349 -2.48 -14.77 18.55
CA LYS A 349 -1.73 -15.69 17.67
C LYS A 349 -1.98 -15.46 16.17
N GLN A 350 -3.21 -15.10 15.79
CA GLN A 350 -3.57 -14.86 14.38
C GLN A 350 -3.12 -13.49 13.87
N THR A 351 -2.96 -12.50 14.75
CA THR A 351 -2.62 -11.12 14.36
C THR A 351 -1.15 -10.76 14.55
N ASP A 352 -0.40 -11.54 15.33
CA ASP A 352 1.03 -11.32 15.53
C ASP A 352 1.84 -11.82 14.34
N ARG A 353 2.37 -10.89 13.54
CA ARG A 353 3.28 -11.19 12.42
C ARG A 353 4.55 -11.89 12.90
N PHE A 354 5.04 -11.50 14.07
CA PHE A 354 6.27 -11.99 14.68
C PHE A 354 6.03 -13.19 15.60
N TRP A 355 4.84 -13.80 15.53
CA TRP A 355 4.55 -15.06 16.21
C TRP A 355 5.63 -16.09 15.88
N TYR A 356 6.23 -16.67 16.91
CA TYR A 356 7.48 -17.42 16.77
C TYR A 356 7.41 -18.60 15.79
N GLU A 357 6.24 -19.19 15.54
CA GLU A 357 6.07 -20.31 14.60
C GLU A 357 5.91 -19.87 13.13
N ASN A 358 5.71 -18.58 12.84
CA ASN A 358 5.36 -18.12 11.48
C ASN A 358 6.46 -18.39 10.44
N GLU A 359 6.05 -18.65 9.20
CA GLU A 359 6.93 -18.76 8.01
C GLU A 359 6.93 -17.45 7.19
N ILE A 360 7.46 -16.39 7.78
CA ILE A 360 7.58 -15.07 7.14
C ILE A 360 9.06 -14.63 7.19
N PRO A 361 9.88 -14.94 6.16
CA PRO A 361 11.26 -14.49 6.08
C PRO A 361 11.37 -12.96 5.96
N PRO A 362 12.43 -12.32 6.49
CA PRO A 362 13.57 -12.92 7.20
C PRO A 362 13.32 -13.20 8.70
N SER A 363 12.14 -12.87 9.23
CA SER A 363 11.81 -12.95 10.67
C SER A 363 11.54 -14.35 11.23
N SER A 364 11.65 -15.42 10.43
CA SER A 364 11.31 -16.79 10.84
C SER A 364 12.48 -17.50 11.53
N PHE A 365 12.21 -18.31 12.55
CA PHE A 365 13.21 -19.24 13.10
C PHE A 365 13.34 -20.46 12.19
N THR A 366 14.53 -21.04 12.04
CA THR A 366 14.69 -22.32 11.33
C THR A 366 13.95 -23.44 12.07
N LEU A 367 13.64 -24.55 11.40
CA LEU A 367 12.99 -25.69 12.05
C LEU A 367 13.83 -26.27 13.22
N GLU A 368 15.15 -26.16 13.15
CA GLU A 368 16.05 -26.58 14.23
C GLU A 368 16.01 -25.61 15.41
N GLN A 369 15.97 -24.30 15.15
CA GLN A 369 15.77 -23.28 16.18
C GLN A 369 14.39 -23.43 16.86
N LEU A 370 13.33 -23.67 16.08
CA LEU A 370 11.99 -23.97 16.60
C LEU A 370 11.97 -25.20 17.49
N LYS A 371 12.75 -26.24 17.14
CA LYS A 371 12.88 -27.44 17.95
C LYS A 371 13.50 -27.14 19.33
N SER A 372 14.52 -26.30 19.39
CA SER A 372 15.10 -25.85 20.67
C SER A 372 14.10 -25.04 21.51
N ILE A 373 13.36 -24.12 20.89
CA ILE A 373 12.33 -23.33 21.59
C ILE A 373 11.23 -24.24 22.15
N ARG A 374 10.75 -25.21 21.35
CA ARG A 374 9.68 -26.16 21.72
C ARG A 374 10.06 -27.15 22.83
N GLN A 375 11.35 -27.33 23.10
CA GLN A 375 11.84 -28.22 24.17
C GLN A 375 11.98 -27.50 25.52
N THR A 376 11.81 -26.18 25.54
CA THR A 376 12.07 -25.36 26.71
C THR A 376 10.82 -25.26 27.58
N SER A 377 10.93 -25.68 28.84
CA SER A 377 9.89 -25.48 29.84
C SER A 377 10.14 -24.23 30.68
N LEU A 378 9.13 -23.74 31.41
CA LEU A 378 9.33 -22.63 32.35
C LEU A 378 10.37 -22.96 33.42
N SER A 379 10.39 -24.19 33.94
CA SER A 379 11.41 -24.61 34.90
C SER A 379 12.81 -24.63 34.29
N GLY A 380 12.95 -25.09 33.04
CA GLY A 380 14.22 -25.04 32.30
C GLY A 380 14.68 -23.59 32.06
N LEU A 381 13.76 -22.72 31.65
CA LEU A 381 14.00 -21.29 31.49
C LEU A 381 14.38 -20.61 32.81
N LEU A 382 13.85 -21.01 33.96
CA LEU A 382 14.26 -20.44 35.26
C LEU A 382 15.61 -21.02 35.74
N CYS A 383 15.86 -22.31 35.52
CA CYS A 383 17.13 -22.96 35.87
C CYS A 383 18.32 -22.33 35.18
N GLY A 384 18.17 -21.92 33.92
CA GLY A 384 19.25 -21.24 33.20
C GLY A 384 19.66 -19.91 33.85
N SER A 385 18.94 -19.37 34.85
CA SER A 385 19.10 -17.95 35.29
C SER A 385 20.16 -17.86 36.37
N HIS A 386 20.54 -19.03 36.87
CA HIS A 386 21.35 -19.22 38.06
C HIS A 386 20.70 -18.64 39.34
N GLN A 387 19.43 -18.22 39.31
CA GLN A 387 18.64 -17.88 40.51
C GLN A 387 17.96 -19.09 41.15
N VAL A 388 17.85 -20.18 40.41
CA VAL A 388 17.18 -21.41 40.83
C VAL A 388 18.15 -22.57 40.58
N SER A 389 18.45 -23.33 41.62
CA SER A 389 19.31 -24.53 41.54
C SER A 389 18.50 -25.83 41.45
N THR A 390 17.26 -25.80 41.92
CA THR A 390 16.33 -26.93 41.90
C THR A 390 14.92 -26.45 41.55
N ALA A 391 14.22 -27.21 40.71
CA ALA A 391 12.86 -26.91 40.29
C ALA A 391 12.10 -28.19 39.94
N GLN A 392 10.78 -28.18 40.13
CA GLN A 392 9.89 -29.22 39.64
C GLN A 392 9.71 -29.15 38.12
N SER A 393 9.36 -30.26 37.46
CA SER A 393 9.24 -30.30 35.98
C SER A 393 8.17 -29.37 35.39
N LYS A 394 7.08 -29.12 36.13
CA LYS A 394 5.96 -28.25 35.75
C LYS A 394 5.85 -27.10 36.75
N ALA A 395 6.42 -25.94 36.41
CA ALA A 395 6.52 -24.77 37.30
C ALA A 395 5.16 -24.18 37.75
N PHE A 396 4.09 -24.41 36.99
CA PHE A 396 2.76 -23.93 37.33
C PHE A 396 1.99 -24.83 38.29
N ILE A 397 2.46 -26.06 38.51
CA ILE A 397 1.84 -27.03 39.41
C ILE A 397 2.71 -27.11 40.66
N LEU A 398 2.06 -27.26 41.82
CA LEU A 398 2.76 -27.50 43.08
C LEU A 398 3.61 -28.76 42.99
N GLU A 399 4.68 -28.78 43.77
CA GLU A 399 5.53 -29.96 43.89
C GLU A 399 4.76 -31.13 44.50
N ASP A 400 5.06 -32.34 44.03
CA ASP A 400 4.57 -33.58 44.62
C ASP A 400 5.63 -34.68 44.52
N ASN A 401 5.57 -35.68 45.41
CA ASN A 401 6.62 -36.69 45.52
C ASN A 401 6.67 -37.70 44.35
N TYR A 402 5.80 -37.59 43.34
CA TYR A 402 5.63 -38.58 42.29
C TYR A 402 5.69 -37.98 40.87
N LEU A 403 4.75 -37.13 40.49
CA LEU A 403 4.54 -36.67 39.11
C LEU A 403 5.18 -35.31 38.82
N ASN A 404 5.49 -34.54 39.86
CA ASN A 404 6.10 -33.22 39.76
C ASN A 404 7.12 -32.97 40.90
N SER A 405 8.01 -33.94 41.13
CA SER A 405 9.04 -33.83 42.16
C SER A 405 10.08 -32.75 41.81
N VAL A 406 10.69 -32.18 42.85
CA VAL A 406 11.82 -31.26 42.69
C VAL A 406 13.02 -32.00 42.12
N LEU A 407 13.55 -31.49 41.02
CA LEU A 407 14.73 -32.02 40.35
C LEU A 407 15.87 -31.00 40.43
N ASP A 408 17.10 -31.51 40.36
CA ASP A 408 18.26 -30.63 40.14
C ASP A 408 18.15 -30.02 38.74
N CYS A 409 18.52 -28.75 38.58
CA CYS A 409 18.46 -28.06 37.29
C CYS A 409 19.25 -28.78 36.18
N ALA A 410 20.30 -29.54 36.51
CA ALA A 410 21.03 -30.38 35.56
C ALA A 410 20.20 -31.55 34.99
N GLN A 411 19.11 -31.95 35.66
CA GLN A 411 18.20 -33.01 35.24
C GLN A 411 17.02 -32.49 34.40
N LEU A 412 16.85 -31.16 34.31
CA LEU A 412 15.83 -30.52 33.49
C LEU A 412 16.40 -30.17 32.10
N PRO A 413 15.58 -30.21 31.02
CA PRO A 413 16.01 -29.81 29.68
C PRO A 413 16.54 -28.37 29.68
N GLN A 414 17.77 -28.20 29.18
CA GLN A 414 18.43 -26.90 29.05
C GLN A 414 18.23 -26.35 27.63
N PHE A 415 18.17 -25.02 27.48
CA PHE A 415 18.04 -24.38 26.17
C PHE A 415 19.28 -24.65 25.29
N ASP A 416 19.07 -25.30 24.16
CA ASP A 416 20.12 -25.64 23.19
C ASP A 416 20.31 -24.52 22.16
N LEU A 417 21.46 -23.82 22.27
CA LEU A 417 21.86 -22.74 21.36
C LEU A 417 22.62 -23.23 20.13
N LYS A 418 22.91 -24.53 19.99
CA LYS A 418 23.63 -25.05 18.81
C LYS A 418 23.00 -24.67 17.47
N PRO A 419 21.65 -24.65 17.29
CA PRO A 419 21.04 -24.20 16.03
C PRO A 419 21.23 -22.72 15.70
N TRP A 420 21.80 -21.92 16.62
CA TRP A 420 22.18 -20.53 16.40
C TRP A 420 23.66 -20.37 16.07
N GLN A 421 24.45 -21.45 16.07
CA GLN A 421 25.83 -21.43 15.64
C GLN A 421 25.88 -21.32 14.11
N VAL A 422 26.44 -20.22 13.61
CA VAL A 422 26.56 -20.00 12.17
C VAL A 422 27.71 -20.85 11.61
N ASN A 423 27.40 -21.82 10.75
CA ASN A 423 28.41 -22.51 9.95
C ASN A 423 28.78 -21.64 8.74
N PRO A 424 30.07 -21.34 8.50
CA PRO A 424 30.50 -20.54 7.34
C PRO A 424 30.17 -21.14 5.97
N GLU A 425 29.72 -22.39 5.91
CA GLU A 425 29.47 -23.14 4.67
C GLU A 425 27.97 -23.30 4.31
N ASP A 426 27.04 -22.96 5.21
CA ASP A 426 25.59 -23.17 5.02
C ASP A 426 24.81 -21.85 4.76
N GLU A 427 25.33 -20.98 3.90
CA GLU A 427 24.53 -19.87 3.35
C GLU A 427 23.56 -20.37 2.27
N VAL A 428 22.35 -20.71 2.70
CA VAL A 428 21.19 -20.83 1.81
C VAL A 428 20.62 -19.43 1.56
N HIS A 429 20.68 -19.03 0.28
CA HIS A 429 20.19 -17.77 -0.30
C HIS A 429 18.82 -17.29 0.23
N VAL A 430 18.86 -16.46 1.27
CA VAL A 430 18.06 -15.24 1.34
C VAL A 430 19.09 -14.13 1.18
N GLU A 431 18.94 -13.26 0.17
CA GLU A 431 19.81 -12.11 -0.01
C GLU A 431 19.71 -11.19 1.21
N HIS A 432 20.51 -11.50 2.24
CA HIS A 432 21.02 -10.51 3.15
C HIS A 432 22.15 -9.80 2.39
N VAL A 433 21.94 -8.51 2.14
CA VAL A 433 23.02 -7.63 1.72
C VAL A 433 24.05 -7.68 2.86
N GLU A 434 25.21 -8.29 2.60
CA GLU A 434 26.36 -8.26 3.52
C GLU A 434 26.76 -6.81 3.72
N VAL A 435 26.31 -6.20 4.83
CA VAL A 435 26.72 -4.85 5.17
C VAL A 435 28.21 -4.86 5.43
N GLU A 436 28.97 -4.12 4.62
CA GLU A 436 30.44 -4.12 4.71
C GLU A 436 30.85 -3.78 6.16
N PRO A 437 31.91 -4.42 6.71
CA PRO A 437 32.33 -4.21 8.10
C PRO A 437 32.53 -2.74 8.46
N ASP A 438 33.08 -1.96 7.54
CA ASP A 438 33.27 -0.51 7.68
C ASP A 438 31.93 0.25 7.74
N THR A 439 30.87 -0.23 7.08
CA THR A 439 29.51 0.34 7.13
C THR A 439 28.81 0.02 8.47
N LYS A 440 28.98 -1.20 9.01
CA LYS A 440 28.50 -1.54 10.36
C LYS A 440 29.17 -0.70 11.45
N GLU A 441 30.49 -0.48 11.36
CA GLU A 441 31.21 0.43 12.26
C GLU A 441 30.69 1.87 12.16
N ALA A 442 30.33 2.35 10.97
CA ALA A 442 29.77 3.69 10.80
C ALA A 442 28.36 3.82 11.40
N ILE A 443 27.52 2.77 11.30
CA ILE A 443 26.18 2.76 11.91
C ILE A 443 26.27 2.73 13.44
N ALA A 444 27.22 1.99 14.00
CA ALA A 444 27.45 1.93 15.45
C ALA A 444 27.83 3.29 16.08
N GLU A 445 28.29 4.25 15.27
CA GLU A 445 28.60 5.62 15.72
C GLU A 445 27.38 6.55 15.74
N LEU A 446 26.20 6.08 15.30
CA LEU A 446 24.94 6.85 15.34
C LEU A 446 24.35 6.88 16.75
N SER A 447 24.79 7.82 17.58
CA SER A 447 24.17 8.07 18.88
C SER A 447 22.87 8.88 18.75
N PRO A 448 21.91 8.73 19.68
CA PRO A 448 20.71 9.58 19.73
C PRO A 448 21.03 11.09 19.74
N GLU A 449 22.11 11.49 20.42
CA GLU A 449 22.56 12.88 20.47
C GLU A 449 23.07 13.38 19.11
N LEU A 450 23.72 12.52 18.33
CA LEU A 450 24.15 12.85 16.97
C LEU A 450 22.94 13.05 16.06
N ILE A 451 21.93 12.18 16.17
CA ILE A 451 20.69 12.28 15.38
C ILE A 451 19.93 13.56 15.76
N GLU A 452 19.78 13.86 17.05
CA GLU A 452 19.14 15.10 17.51
C GLU A 452 19.90 16.34 17.04
N ALA A 453 21.23 16.34 17.15
CA ALA A 453 22.08 17.42 16.64
C ALA A 453 21.95 17.59 15.12
N ALA A 454 21.85 16.49 14.36
CA ALA A 454 21.65 16.52 12.91
C ALA A 454 20.26 17.09 12.55
N VAL A 455 19.20 16.73 13.28
CA VAL A 455 17.85 17.27 13.10
C VAL A 455 17.82 18.78 13.40
N GLU A 456 18.45 19.22 14.50
CA GLU A 456 18.51 20.65 14.83
C GLU A 456 19.32 21.45 13.80
N ARG A 457 20.42 20.88 13.28
CA ARG A 457 21.18 21.46 12.18
C ARG A 457 20.33 21.59 10.91
N ALA A 458 19.56 20.56 10.58
CA ALA A 458 18.65 20.55 9.43
C ALA A 458 17.55 21.61 9.55
N LYS A 459 16.95 21.80 10.74
CA LYS A 459 15.98 22.86 11.01
C LYS A 459 16.59 24.25 10.80
N GLN A 460 17.82 24.47 11.29
CA GLN A 460 18.55 25.74 11.10
C GLN A 460 18.82 26.02 9.60
N GLU A 461 19.30 25.03 8.86
CA GLU A 461 19.57 25.16 7.42
C GLU A 461 18.29 25.46 6.62
N LEU A 462 17.16 24.83 6.98
CA LEU A 462 15.87 25.11 6.35
C LEU A 462 15.40 26.56 6.60
N GLU A 463 15.56 27.09 7.81
CA GLU A 463 15.21 28.47 8.13
C GLU A 463 16.16 29.49 7.47
N GLU A 464 17.45 29.16 7.34
CA GLU A 464 18.39 29.95 6.53
C GLU A 464 17.97 30.00 5.06
N ARG A 465 17.59 28.84 4.50
CA ARG A 465 17.12 28.74 3.11
C ARG A 465 15.85 29.57 2.89
N LYS A 466 14.85 29.49 3.78
CA LYS A 466 13.64 30.34 3.69
C LYS A 466 13.96 31.84 3.71
N ARG A 467 14.89 32.26 4.57
CA ARG A 467 15.35 33.67 4.63
C ARG A 467 16.04 34.08 3.32
N PHE A 468 16.91 33.23 2.79
CA PHE A 468 17.58 33.47 1.50
C PHE A 468 16.56 33.58 0.35
N GLU A 469 15.60 32.66 0.28
CA GLU A 469 14.52 32.69 -0.72
C GLU A 469 13.70 33.99 -0.66
N TYR A 470 13.37 34.46 0.55
CA TYR A 470 12.68 35.73 0.75
C TYR A 470 13.51 36.93 0.28
N GLU A 471 14.80 36.97 0.61
CA GLU A 471 15.70 38.06 0.21
C GLU A 471 15.90 38.13 -1.31
N VAL A 472 16.10 36.97 -1.96
CA VAL A 472 16.20 36.87 -3.41
C VAL A 472 14.90 37.31 -4.05
N TRP A 473 13.75 36.82 -3.58
CA TRP A 473 12.45 37.24 -4.09
C TRP A 473 12.23 38.75 -3.93
N ARG A 474 12.57 39.33 -2.78
CA ARG A 474 12.43 40.76 -2.50
C ARG A 474 13.32 41.63 -3.39
N THR A 475 14.51 41.14 -3.75
CA THR A 475 15.52 41.92 -4.50
C THR A 475 15.47 41.71 -6.01
N GLN A 476 15.24 40.47 -6.46
CA GLN A 476 15.29 40.06 -7.87
C GLN A 476 13.90 39.71 -8.43
N GLY A 477 12.92 39.39 -7.58
CA GLY A 477 11.60 38.91 -8.01
C GLY A 477 11.62 37.50 -8.59
N GLY A 478 10.54 37.13 -9.28
CA GLY A 478 10.43 35.88 -10.04
C GLY A 478 10.36 36.15 -11.54
N ILE A 479 10.72 35.16 -12.36
CA ILE A 479 10.57 35.25 -13.81
C ILE A 479 9.13 34.95 -14.25
N SER A 480 8.73 35.53 -15.38
CA SER A 480 7.41 35.27 -15.96
C SER A 480 7.28 33.82 -16.42
N ALA A 481 6.19 33.13 -16.06
CA ALA A 481 5.85 31.81 -16.56
C ALA A 481 5.73 31.74 -18.11
N LYS A 482 5.58 32.90 -18.78
CA LYS A 482 5.52 32.99 -20.26
C LYS A 482 6.89 33.09 -20.92
N SER A 483 7.95 33.41 -20.17
CA SER A 483 9.32 33.35 -20.68
C SER A 483 9.71 31.90 -20.99
N PRO A 484 10.69 31.63 -21.86
CA PRO A 484 11.11 30.25 -22.15
C PRO A 484 11.53 29.48 -20.89
N ASP A 485 12.35 30.11 -20.04
CA ASP A 485 12.80 29.55 -18.75
C ASP A 485 11.64 29.33 -17.79
N GLY A 486 10.75 30.32 -17.72
CA GLY A 486 9.57 30.25 -16.87
C GLY A 486 8.56 29.23 -17.36
N THR A 487 8.45 29.00 -18.67
CA THR A 487 7.60 27.94 -19.24
C THR A 487 8.18 26.58 -18.87
N ALA A 488 9.49 26.37 -19.03
CA ALA A 488 10.13 25.11 -18.66
C ALA A 488 10.02 24.80 -17.16
N ALA A 489 10.08 25.83 -16.31
CA ALA A 489 9.93 25.67 -14.86
C ALA A 489 8.45 25.54 -14.44
N SER A 490 7.54 26.26 -15.08
CA SER A 490 6.12 26.23 -14.74
C SER A 490 5.41 25.01 -15.32
N PHE A 491 5.92 24.43 -16.41
CA PHE A 491 5.46 23.17 -16.99
C PHE A 491 5.38 22.02 -15.98
N SER A 492 6.29 22.02 -15.00
CA SER A 492 6.33 21.08 -13.88
C SER A 492 5.87 21.75 -12.57
N LYS A 493 4.80 22.55 -12.63
CA LYS A 493 4.33 23.33 -11.48
C LYS A 493 3.92 22.42 -10.33
N ALA A 494 4.48 22.71 -9.16
CA ALA A 494 4.00 22.18 -7.90
C ALA A 494 2.65 22.80 -7.52
N ASN A 495 1.68 21.95 -7.16
CA ASN A 495 0.52 22.39 -6.41
C ASN A 495 0.88 22.61 -4.93
N MET A 496 0.01 23.30 -4.18
CA MET A 496 0.28 23.63 -2.78
C MET A 496 0.50 22.40 -1.90
N ALA A 497 -0.22 21.31 -2.15
CA ALA A 497 -0.05 20.07 -1.40
C ALA A 497 1.32 19.42 -1.65
N ALA A 498 1.83 19.45 -2.89
CA ALA A 498 3.18 18.98 -3.22
C ALA A 498 4.26 19.83 -2.55
N LEU A 499 4.10 21.16 -2.51
CA LEU A 499 5.02 22.06 -1.80
C LEU A 499 5.04 21.76 -0.29
N ASN A 500 3.88 21.50 0.32
CA ASN A 500 3.78 21.16 1.73
C ASN A 500 4.43 19.81 2.06
N LEU A 501 4.19 18.79 1.22
CA LEU A 501 4.87 17.50 1.34
C LEU A 501 6.39 17.66 1.22
N ALA A 502 6.84 18.47 0.25
CA ALA A 502 8.26 18.72 0.04
C ALA A 502 8.93 19.47 1.18
N ASN A 503 8.26 20.44 1.80
CA ASN A 503 8.77 21.16 2.97
C ASN A 503 9.03 20.23 4.15
N SER A 504 8.14 19.25 4.35
CA SER A 504 8.30 18.22 5.39
C SER A 504 9.43 17.26 5.00
N SER A 505 9.48 16.87 3.73
CA SER A 505 10.47 15.96 3.15
C SER A 505 11.91 16.49 3.21
N LEU A 506 12.10 17.81 3.01
CA LEU A 506 13.41 18.46 3.05
C LEU A 506 14.13 18.25 4.39
N ILE A 507 13.40 18.17 5.50
CA ILE A 507 14.04 17.93 6.80
C ILE A 507 14.68 16.54 6.85
N PHE A 508 14.01 15.51 6.29
CA PHE A 508 14.59 14.17 6.19
C PHE A 508 15.83 14.15 5.30
N GLU A 509 15.79 14.84 4.15
CA GLU A 509 16.94 14.96 3.25
C GLU A 509 18.14 15.64 3.91
N LEU A 510 17.91 16.80 4.53
CA LEU A 510 18.97 17.59 5.20
C LEU A 510 19.55 16.84 6.41
N THR A 511 18.70 16.19 7.20
CA THR A 511 19.16 15.39 8.35
C THR A 511 20.02 14.22 7.88
N SER A 512 19.60 13.52 6.81
CA SER A 512 20.38 12.41 6.24
C SER A 512 21.75 12.88 5.74
N ASN A 513 21.79 14.02 5.07
CA ASN A 513 23.03 14.65 4.62
C ASN A 513 23.97 14.98 5.79
N GLU A 514 23.45 15.54 6.89
CA GLU A 514 24.27 15.88 8.05
C GLU A 514 24.80 14.65 8.78
N ILE A 515 23.99 13.60 8.90
CA ILE A 515 24.41 12.30 9.44
C ILE A 515 25.58 11.73 8.62
N VAL A 516 25.42 11.64 7.29
CA VAL A 516 26.46 11.08 6.41
C VAL A 516 27.73 11.95 6.45
N LYS A 517 27.62 13.28 6.51
CA LYS A 517 28.79 14.18 6.68
C LYS A 517 29.52 13.91 7.99
N THR A 518 28.79 13.79 9.09
CA THR A 518 29.35 13.59 10.43
C THR A 518 30.08 12.24 10.52
N LEU A 519 29.45 11.17 10.04
CA LEU A 519 30.07 9.83 9.98
C LEU A 519 31.34 9.81 9.12
N ASN A 520 31.33 10.50 7.97
CA ASN A 520 32.52 10.66 7.13
C ASN A 520 33.66 11.40 7.87
N HIS A 521 33.34 12.43 8.66
CA HIS A 521 34.33 13.14 9.47
C HIS A 521 34.93 12.26 10.57
N ILE A 522 34.10 11.45 11.24
CA ILE A 522 34.55 10.50 12.26
C ILE A 522 35.47 9.45 11.64
N SER A 523 35.05 8.82 10.54
CA SER A 523 35.85 7.82 9.82
C SER A 523 37.19 8.40 9.34
N ARG A 524 37.20 9.61 8.76
CA ARG A 524 38.45 10.29 8.33
C ARG A 524 39.39 10.56 9.50
N ARG A 525 38.89 11.02 10.66
CA ARG A 525 39.72 11.22 11.85
C ARG A 525 40.31 9.90 12.34
N LYS A 526 39.53 8.81 12.37
CA LYS A 526 40.03 7.49 12.75
C LYS A 526 41.15 7.00 11.81
N ARG A 527 41.00 7.18 10.49
CA ARG A 527 42.06 6.83 9.52
C ARG A 527 43.36 7.62 9.70
N GLN A 528 43.26 8.90 10.03
CA GLN A 528 44.45 9.75 10.25
C GLN A 528 45.20 9.40 11.54
N ILE A 529 44.52 8.83 12.54
CA ILE A 529 45.08 8.60 13.88
C ILE A 529 45.47 7.13 14.11
N PHE A 530 44.70 6.17 13.61
CA PHE A 530 44.82 4.77 14.02
C PHE A 530 45.20 3.78 12.91
N ASN A 531 44.72 3.95 11.68
CA ASN A 531 45.05 3.02 10.59
C ASN A 531 44.90 3.65 9.19
N PRO A 532 46.00 3.98 8.48
CA PRO A 532 45.93 4.61 7.16
C PRO A 532 45.45 3.68 6.04
N ASN A 533 45.30 2.37 6.30
CA ASN A 533 44.89 1.37 5.31
C ASN A 533 43.40 0.96 5.38
N GLN A 534 42.57 1.59 6.22
CA GLN A 534 41.14 1.26 6.33
C GLN A 534 40.34 1.88 5.15
N ASN A 535 39.45 1.09 4.54
CA ASN A 535 38.66 1.51 3.38
C ASN A 535 37.53 2.47 3.78
N ALA A 536 36.88 3.09 2.80
CA ALA A 536 35.68 3.88 3.04
C ALA A 536 34.44 3.00 3.01
N PHE A 537 33.60 3.14 4.05
CA PHE A 537 32.31 2.47 4.13
C PHE A 537 31.46 2.71 2.88
N ASN A 538 30.66 1.71 2.52
CA ASN A 538 29.78 1.79 1.38
C ASN A 538 28.64 2.78 1.68
N ARG A 539 28.72 3.96 1.05
CA ARG A 539 27.77 5.06 1.30
C ARG A 539 26.35 4.70 0.88
N ASN A 540 26.15 3.90 -0.15
CA ASN A 540 24.79 3.58 -0.64
C ASN A 540 24.07 2.64 0.34
N GLU A 541 24.79 1.68 0.89
CA GLU A 541 24.28 0.72 1.86
C GLU A 541 23.97 1.37 3.22
N LEU A 542 24.83 2.30 3.66
CA LEU A 542 24.55 3.12 4.83
C LEU A 542 23.24 3.89 4.67
N THR A 543 23.03 4.51 3.51
CA THR A 543 21.89 5.41 3.30
C THR A 543 20.57 4.66 3.09
N GLU A 544 20.61 3.43 2.59
CA GLU A 544 19.45 2.52 2.64
C GLU A 544 19.09 2.16 4.08
N THR A 545 20.09 1.88 4.91
CA THR A 545 19.85 1.53 6.32
C THR A 545 19.30 2.69 7.13
N LEU A 546 19.64 3.95 6.78
CA LEU A 546 19.08 5.14 7.41
C LEU A 546 17.55 5.20 7.34
N GLN A 547 16.91 4.58 6.34
CA GLN A 547 15.45 4.55 6.22
C GLN A 547 14.75 3.86 7.41
N THR A 548 15.48 3.04 8.18
CA THR A 548 14.98 2.37 9.38
C THR A 548 14.99 3.26 10.62
N VAL A 549 15.71 4.39 10.58
CA VAL A 549 15.84 5.33 11.69
C VAL A 549 14.66 6.30 11.66
N ASP A 550 13.76 6.16 12.63
CA ASP A 550 12.59 7.03 12.78
C ASP A 550 12.94 8.30 13.57
N ILE A 551 12.88 9.44 12.89
CA ILE A 551 13.06 10.77 13.49
C ILE A 551 11.75 11.52 13.71
N SER A 552 10.59 10.90 13.44
CA SER A 552 9.27 11.56 13.48
C SER A 552 8.97 12.18 14.84
N GLY A 553 9.44 11.56 15.93
CA GLY A 553 9.33 12.08 17.30
C GLY A 553 10.09 13.40 17.54
N LEU A 554 11.21 13.62 16.82
CA LEU A 554 12.07 14.81 16.95
C LEU A 554 11.58 16.00 16.11
N LEU A 555 10.73 15.74 15.12
CA LEU A 555 10.19 16.76 14.23
C LEU A 555 9.10 17.61 14.90
N GLY A 556 8.56 17.16 16.05
CA GLY A 556 7.43 17.78 16.74
C GLY A 556 6.17 17.63 15.89
N GLY A 557 5.10 17.07 16.47
CA GLY A 557 3.90 16.64 15.75
C GLY A 557 3.51 17.56 14.59
N ALA A 558 3.37 16.98 13.40
CA ALA A 558 3.16 17.67 12.14
C ALA A 558 2.18 18.85 12.29
N GLN A 559 2.60 20.04 11.87
CA GLN A 559 1.69 21.18 11.74
C GLN A 559 0.49 20.73 10.88
N LYS A 560 -0.71 20.72 11.48
CA LYS A 560 -1.97 20.51 10.75
C LYS A 560 -2.15 21.68 9.79
N HIS A 561 -1.64 21.52 8.57
CA HIS A 561 -1.93 22.45 7.50
C HIS A 561 -3.35 22.23 6.98
N ILE A 562 -4.06 23.33 6.80
CA ILE A 562 -5.39 23.36 6.20
C ILE A 562 -5.18 23.08 4.71
N ASP A 563 -5.46 21.85 4.29
CA ASP A 563 -5.49 21.48 2.89
C ASP A 563 -6.65 22.24 2.21
N GLU A 564 -6.39 22.96 1.12
CA GLU A 564 -7.42 23.73 0.40
C GLU A 564 -8.46 22.82 -0.28
N CYS A 565 -8.08 21.56 -0.51
CA CYS A 565 -8.95 20.52 -1.05
C CYS A 565 -8.83 19.23 -0.22
N PRO A 566 -9.35 19.22 1.03
CA PRO A 566 -9.13 18.11 1.93
C PRO A 566 -9.75 16.84 1.36
N GLU A 567 -8.93 15.81 1.22
CA GLU A 567 -9.42 14.49 0.85
C GLU A 567 -10.26 13.92 1.99
N PRO A 568 -11.44 13.32 1.72
CA PRO A 568 -12.25 12.73 2.78
C PRO A 568 -11.44 11.65 3.52
N GLN A 569 -11.17 11.87 4.80
CA GLN A 569 -10.50 10.89 5.67
C GLN A 569 -11.44 9.73 6.09
N THR A 570 -12.54 9.54 5.36
CA THR A 570 -13.48 8.45 5.61
C THR A 570 -12.83 7.10 5.31
N ALA A 571 -13.31 6.06 6.00
CA ALA A 571 -13.03 4.67 5.67
C ALA A 571 -13.31 4.40 4.17
N CYS A 572 -12.54 3.49 3.58
CA CYS A 572 -12.72 3.12 2.19
C CYS A 572 -14.07 2.41 2.00
N ASP A 573 -14.90 2.93 1.09
CA ASP A 573 -16.09 2.22 0.64
C ASP A 573 -15.66 1.04 -0.25
N ALA A 574 -15.82 -0.18 0.25
CA ALA A 574 -15.50 -1.40 -0.50
C ALA A 574 -16.55 -1.73 -1.57
N ASN A 575 -17.77 -1.21 -1.43
CA ASN A 575 -18.94 -1.55 -2.24
C ASN A 575 -19.17 -0.55 -3.38
N THR A 576 -18.43 0.56 -3.42
CA THR A 576 -18.53 1.49 -4.55
C THR A 576 -17.87 0.90 -5.80
N PRO A 577 -18.57 0.92 -6.95
CA PRO A 577 -18.00 0.53 -8.23
C PRO A 577 -17.12 1.63 -8.85
N PHE A 578 -17.01 2.79 -8.19
CA PHE A 578 -16.32 3.96 -8.73
C PHE A 578 -15.02 4.23 -8.00
N ARG A 579 -13.98 4.54 -8.77
CA ARG A 579 -12.71 5.01 -8.25
C ARG A 579 -12.85 6.43 -7.69
N THR A 580 -12.13 6.72 -6.62
CA THR A 580 -11.85 8.09 -6.17
C THR A 580 -11.09 8.88 -7.24
N LEU A 581 -11.02 10.21 -7.13
CA LEU A 581 -10.25 11.03 -8.07
C LEU A 581 -8.74 10.97 -7.80
N SER A 582 -8.35 10.88 -6.54
CA SER A 582 -6.95 10.76 -6.12
C SER A 582 -6.34 9.38 -6.33
N GLY A 583 -7.16 8.35 -6.61
CA GLY A 583 -6.73 6.96 -6.62
C GLY A 583 -6.68 6.29 -5.23
N ARG A 584 -6.93 7.04 -4.14
CA ARG A 584 -7.06 6.47 -2.77
C ARG A 584 -8.13 5.38 -2.73
N CYS A 585 -7.96 4.36 -1.89
CA CYS A 585 -8.89 3.24 -1.72
C CYS A 585 -9.04 2.34 -2.96
N ASN A 586 -8.15 2.45 -3.95
CA ASN A 586 -8.02 1.38 -4.95
C ASN A 586 -7.65 0.06 -4.25
N ASN A 587 -6.53 0.09 -3.53
CA ASN A 587 -6.13 -1.00 -2.66
C ASN A 587 -6.78 -0.83 -1.29
N LEU A 588 -7.66 -1.76 -0.92
CA LEU A 588 -8.40 -1.68 0.35
C LEU A 588 -7.55 -2.01 1.58
N ARG A 589 -6.42 -2.70 1.41
CA ARG A 589 -5.46 -3.01 2.49
C ARG A 589 -4.48 -1.88 2.73
N ASN A 590 -4.08 -1.21 1.66
CA ASN A 590 -3.16 -0.06 1.68
C ASN A 590 -3.80 1.11 0.94
N PRO A 591 -4.71 1.88 1.56
CA PRO A 591 -5.51 2.90 0.88
C PRO A 591 -4.72 3.95 0.08
N ASN A 592 -3.47 4.22 0.47
CA ASN A 592 -2.60 5.21 -0.18
C ASN A 592 -1.79 4.65 -1.36
N TRP A 593 -1.79 3.33 -1.59
CA TRP A 593 -1.04 2.74 -2.71
C TRP A 593 -1.60 3.18 -4.05
N GLY A 594 -0.77 3.89 -4.81
CA GLY A 594 -1.10 4.44 -6.13
C GLY A 594 -1.89 5.74 -6.10
N LYS A 595 -2.10 6.33 -4.91
CA LYS A 595 -2.72 7.64 -4.77
C LYS A 595 -1.81 8.74 -5.34
N SER A 596 -2.40 9.79 -5.92
CA SER A 596 -1.72 11.06 -6.22
C SER A 596 -1.02 11.66 -5.00
N LEU A 597 -0.01 12.51 -5.27
CA LEU A 597 0.81 13.18 -4.27
C LEU A 597 1.54 12.20 -3.33
N THR A 598 2.10 11.14 -3.91
CA THR A 598 2.99 10.18 -3.24
C THR A 598 4.30 10.03 -4.04
N THR A 599 5.28 9.31 -3.52
CA THR A 599 6.58 9.13 -4.20
C THR A 599 6.51 8.05 -5.28
N PHE A 600 7.40 8.15 -6.27
CA PHE A 600 7.65 7.04 -7.19
C PHE A 600 8.26 5.84 -6.46
N SER A 601 8.02 4.63 -6.97
CA SER A 601 8.77 3.43 -6.60
C SER A 601 10.07 3.36 -7.41
N ARG A 602 10.99 2.47 -7.07
CA ARG A 602 12.24 2.29 -7.82
C ARG A 602 12.45 0.85 -8.23
N LEU A 603 12.97 0.64 -9.44
CA LEU A 603 13.43 -0.67 -9.91
C LEU A 603 14.82 -1.03 -9.35
N LEU A 604 15.67 -0.02 -9.15
CA LEU A 604 16.99 -0.15 -8.56
C LEU A 604 17.18 0.95 -7.50
N PRO A 605 18.04 0.74 -6.49
CA PRO A 605 18.42 1.80 -5.57
C PRO A 605 18.90 3.08 -6.26
N ALA A 606 18.62 4.22 -5.64
CA ALA A 606 19.03 5.52 -6.18
C ALA A 606 20.56 5.68 -6.15
N GLN A 607 21.13 6.27 -7.20
CA GLN A 607 22.56 6.56 -7.29
C GLN A 607 22.81 8.06 -7.32
N TYR A 608 23.01 8.64 -6.13
CA TYR A 608 23.44 10.03 -5.93
C TYR A 608 24.95 10.10 -5.67
N GLU A 609 25.58 11.24 -6.01
CA GLU A 609 27.01 11.49 -5.83
C GLU A 609 27.44 11.37 -4.35
N ASP A 610 26.57 11.81 -3.44
CA ASP A 610 26.78 11.77 -1.99
C ASP A 610 26.06 10.62 -1.27
N GLY A 611 25.34 9.77 -2.03
CA GLY A 611 24.49 8.70 -1.51
C GLY A 611 23.11 9.16 -1.00
N ILE A 612 22.84 10.48 -0.97
CA ILE A 612 21.59 11.04 -0.42
C ILE A 612 20.84 11.84 -1.47
N SER A 613 21.40 12.94 -1.98
CA SER A 613 20.63 13.82 -2.85
C SER A 613 21.43 14.59 -3.88
N ALA A 614 22.77 14.66 -3.82
CA ALA A 614 23.54 15.34 -4.85
C ALA A 614 23.45 14.58 -6.19
N PRO A 615 22.98 15.19 -7.29
CA PRO A 615 22.95 14.54 -8.59
C PRO A 615 24.33 14.02 -8.99
N ARG A 616 24.39 12.86 -9.64
CA ARG A 616 25.65 12.26 -10.10
C ARG A 616 26.37 13.18 -11.09
N ILE A 617 27.65 13.47 -10.81
CA ILE A 617 28.52 14.31 -11.65
C ILE A 617 29.85 13.64 -11.98
N THR A 618 30.23 12.59 -11.26
CA THR A 618 31.49 11.86 -11.47
C THR A 618 31.22 10.48 -12.08
N GLY A 619 32.00 10.12 -13.09
CA GLY A 619 31.97 8.79 -13.70
C GLY A 619 32.83 7.78 -12.94
N VAL A 620 32.72 6.50 -13.31
CA VAL A 620 33.41 5.39 -12.61
C VAL A 620 34.93 5.49 -12.65
N SER A 621 35.50 6.18 -13.64
CA SER A 621 36.95 6.47 -13.74
C SER A 621 37.42 7.65 -12.90
N GLY A 622 36.53 8.29 -12.14
CA GLY A 622 36.83 9.52 -11.38
C GLY A 622 36.83 10.81 -12.21
N THR A 623 36.52 10.71 -13.50
CA THR A 623 36.41 11.87 -14.42
C THR A 623 34.99 12.44 -14.41
N PRO A 624 34.78 13.75 -14.62
CA PRO A 624 33.44 14.32 -14.71
C PRO A 624 32.59 13.65 -15.80
N LEU A 625 31.31 13.44 -15.50
CA LEU A 625 30.35 12.94 -16.47
C LEU A 625 30.16 13.95 -17.61
N PRO A 626 29.83 13.45 -18.82
CA PRO A 626 29.69 14.32 -19.97
C PRO A 626 28.54 15.30 -19.78
N ASN A 627 28.71 16.49 -20.35
CA ASN A 627 27.68 17.51 -20.36
C ASN A 627 26.41 16.99 -21.06
N PRO A 628 25.20 17.14 -20.47
CA PRO A 628 23.96 16.68 -21.08
C PRO A 628 23.72 17.18 -22.51
N ARG A 629 24.13 18.41 -22.82
CA ARG A 629 24.02 18.99 -24.17
C ARG A 629 24.98 18.33 -25.16
N THR A 630 26.20 17.98 -24.72
CA THR A 630 27.14 17.21 -25.57
C THR A 630 26.57 15.85 -25.93
N ILE A 631 25.93 15.17 -24.97
CA ILE A 631 25.26 13.88 -25.21
C ILE A 631 24.09 14.07 -26.19
N SER A 632 23.22 15.05 -25.94
CA SER A 632 22.09 15.39 -26.82
C SER A 632 22.55 15.60 -28.27
N THR A 633 23.51 16.48 -28.50
CA THR A 633 23.98 16.81 -29.86
C THR A 633 24.79 15.73 -30.55
N THR A 634 25.52 14.90 -29.81
CA THR A 634 26.38 13.86 -30.38
C THR A 634 25.63 12.55 -30.63
N ILE A 635 24.82 12.13 -29.66
CA ILE A 635 24.06 10.87 -29.70
C ILE A 635 22.74 11.08 -30.45
N HIS A 636 22.07 12.21 -30.23
CA HIS A 636 20.73 12.48 -30.76
C HIS A 636 20.66 13.63 -31.78
N PRO A 637 21.32 13.52 -32.95
CA PRO A 637 21.26 14.57 -33.95
C PRO A 637 19.87 14.67 -34.59
N ASP A 638 19.56 15.85 -35.12
CA ASP A 638 18.33 16.13 -35.85
C ASP A 638 18.42 15.58 -37.29
N ILE A 639 18.01 14.32 -37.45
CA ILE A 639 17.93 13.64 -38.73
C ILE A 639 16.55 13.01 -38.84
N SER A 640 15.71 13.49 -39.76
CA SER A 640 14.38 12.92 -39.97
C SER A 640 14.49 11.52 -40.57
N ASN A 641 13.76 10.58 -39.97
CA ASN A 641 13.66 9.19 -40.36
C ASN A 641 12.23 8.70 -40.13
N LEU A 642 11.34 8.96 -41.09
CA LEU A 642 9.91 8.67 -40.96
C LEU A 642 9.62 7.17 -40.86
N HIS A 643 8.79 6.80 -39.88
CA HIS A 643 8.37 5.42 -39.73
C HIS A 643 7.41 5.01 -40.86
N THR A 644 7.61 3.82 -41.42
CA THR A 644 6.89 3.34 -42.62
C THR A 644 5.54 2.65 -42.34
N ARG A 645 5.11 2.57 -41.08
CA ARG A 645 3.98 1.75 -40.65
C ARG A 645 3.08 2.44 -39.64
N TYR A 646 3.63 3.15 -38.68
CA TYR A 646 2.86 3.74 -37.60
C TYR A 646 2.62 5.23 -37.81
N SER A 647 1.45 5.68 -37.40
CA SER A 647 1.02 7.06 -37.53
C SER A 647 1.56 7.94 -36.38
N LEU A 648 1.52 9.26 -36.57
CA LEU A 648 1.86 10.26 -35.56
C LEU A 648 0.97 10.18 -34.32
N MET A 649 -0.19 9.52 -34.41
CA MET A 649 -1.04 9.23 -33.27
C MET A 649 -0.36 8.34 -32.22
N VAL A 650 0.61 7.48 -32.60
CA VAL A 650 1.38 6.70 -31.61
C VAL A 650 2.17 7.62 -30.69
N MET A 651 2.87 8.62 -31.25
CA MET A 651 3.56 9.65 -30.46
C MET A 651 2.59 10.40 -29.56
N GLN A 652 1.49 10.91 -30.15
CA GLN A 652 0.55 11.74 -29.42
C GLN A 652 -0.14 10.98 -28.27
N PHE A 653 -0.48 9.72 -28.51
CA PHE A 653 -1.11 8.87 -27.51
C PHE A 653 -0.13 8.42 -26.42
N ALA A 654 1.17 8.22 -26.75
CA ALA A 654 2.19 7.97 -25.74
C ALA A 654 2.28 9.13 -24.73
N GLN A 655 2.30 10.38 -25.23
CA GLN A 655 2.26 11.57 -24.37
C GLN A 655 0.97 11.66 -23.55
N PHE A 656 -0.19 11.39 -24.18
CA PHE A 656 -1.49 11.43 -23.51
C PHE A 656 -1.59 10.41 -22.37
N VAL A 657 -1.01 9.21 -22.53
CA VAL A 657 -0.94 8.17 -21.50
C VAL A 657 0.09 8.50 -20.42
N ASP A 658 1.24 9.09 -20.77
CA ASP A 658 2.23 9.54 -19.79
C ASP A 658 1.62 10.56 -18.82
N HIS A 659 0.82 11.49 -19.35
CA HIS A 659 0.14 12.50 -18.55
C HIS A 659 -0.97 11.94 -17.65
N ASP A 660 -1.41 10.68 -17.83
CA ASP A 660 -2.29 10.00 -16.88
C ASP A 660 -1.51 9.46 -15.66
N LEU A 661 -0.23 9.13 -15.86
CA LEU A 661 0.56 8.36 -14.89
C LEU A 661 1.60 9.20 -14.14
N THR A 662 2.15 10.24 -14.77
CA THR A 662 3.34 10.92 -14.25
C THR A 662 3.23 12.44 -14.33
N LEU A 663 3.50 13.12 -13.21
CA LEU A 663 3.76 14.56 -13.15
C LEU A 663 4.71 14.83 -11.99
N THR A 664 5.99 15.05 -12.29
CA THR A 664 6.98 15.40 -11.26
C THR A 664 7.06 16.91 -11.09
N PRO A 665 6.70 17.46 -9.92
CA PRO A 665 6.75 18.89 -9.68
C PRO A 665 8.17 19.35 -9.33
N ILE A 666 8.49 20.62 -9.58
CA ILE A 666 9.77 21.24 -9.22
C ILE A 666 9.61 22.33 -8.15
N HIS A 667 10.72 22.67 -7.49
CA HIS A 667 10.77 23.72 -6.46
C HIS A 667 10.28 25.08 -6.97
N LYS A 668 9.56 25.80 -6.12
CA LYS A 668 9.15 27.19 -6.31
C LYS A 668 9.86 28.07 -5.29
N GLY A 669 10.09 29.34 -5.65
CA GLY A 669 10.58 30.34 -4.71
C GLY A 669 9.47 30.86 -3.81
N PHE A 670 9.79 31.88 -3.01
CA PHE A 670 8.85 32.53 -2.11
C PHE A 670 7.55 32.98 -2.83
N HIS A 671 6.39 32.77 -2.21
CA HIS A 671 5.06 33.06 -2.79
C HIS A 671 4.81 32.43 -4.18
N GLU A 672 5.19 31.16 -4.38
CA GLU A 672 5.08 30.44 -5.66
C GLU A 672 5.81 31.11 -6.85
N SER A 673 6.74 32.02 -6.58
CA SER A 673 7.53 32.67 -7.63
C SER A 673 8.40 31.65 -8.36
N ILE A 674 8.71 31.93 -9.63
CA ILE A 674 9.60 31.06 -10.43
C ILE A 674 11.03 31.61 -10.31
N PRO A 675 11.98 30.85 -9.72
CA PRO A 675 13.37 31.29 -9.63
C PRO A 675 14.07 31.29 -11.01
N SER A 676 14.94 32.26 -11.24
CA SER A 676 15.71 32.37 -12.49
C SER A 676 16.95 31.47 -12.47
N CYS A 677 16.81 30.18 -12.79
CA CYS A 677 17.92 29.23 -12.75
C CYS A 677 18.82 29.23 -14.02
N ARG A 678 18.76 30.25 -14.89
CA ARG A 678 19.55 30.27 -16.14
C ARG A 678 21.03 30.59 -15.91
N SER A 679 21.36 31.48 -14.97
CA SER A 679 22.76 31.77 -14.66
C SER A 679 23.48 30.53 -14.15
N CYS A 680 24.72 30.30 -14.58
CA CYS A 680 25.52 29.16 -14.13
C CYS A 680 25.81 29.15 -12.62
N ASN A 681 25.76 30.32 -11.96
CA ASN A 681 25.92 30.44 -10.50
C ASN A 681 24.58 30.52 -9.73
N SER A 682 23.45 30.25 -10.41
CA SER A 682 22.11 30.38 -9.82
C SER A 682 21.88 29.49 -8.60
N ARG A 683 22.62 28.38 -8.48
CA ARG A 683 22.63 27.55 -7.27
C ARG A 683 22.99 28.36 -6.01
N GLN A 684 23.93 29.30 -6.13
CA GLN A 684 24.39 30.14 -5.03
C GLN A 684 23.69 31.49 -4.97
N THR A 685 23.30 32.05 -6.12
CA THR A 685 22.78 33.43 -6.23
C THR A 685 21.26 33.52 -6.25
N VAL A 686 20.56 32.42 -6.51
CA VAL A 686 19.10 32.41 -6.69
C VAL A 686 18.44 31.38 -5.77
N HIS A 687 18.82 30.10 -5.89
CA HIS A 687 18.21 29.04 -5.10
C HIS A 687 19.06 27.75 -5.10
N PRO A 688 19.26 27.06 -3.96
CA PRO A 688 20.14 25.88 -3.86
C PRO A 688 19.71 24.68 -4.73
N GLU A 689 18.43 24.60 -5.09
CA GLU A 689 17.89 23.59 -6.00
C GLU A 689 18.00 23.97 -7.49
N CYS A 690 18.51 25.16 -7.82
CA CYS A 690 18.91 25.44 -9.21
C CYS A 690 20.08 24.51 -9.56
N ASN A 691 19.97 23.83 -10.70
CA ASN A 691 20.96 22.89 -11.19
C ASN A 691 21.31 23.15 -12.67
N PRO A 692 21.73 24.38 -13.02
CA PRO A 692 22.07 24.74 -14.39
C PRO A 692 23.28 23.94 -14.89
N PHE A 693 23.34 23.72 -16.20
CA PHE A 693 24.51 23.14 -16.85
C PHE A 693 24.95 24.00 -18.03
N PRO A 694 26.27 24.17 -18.24
CA PRO A 694 26.78 25.10 -19.23
C PRO A 694 26.57 24.60 -20.66
N VAL A 695 26.52 25.54 -21.61
CA VAL A 695 26.71 25.22 -23.02
C VAL A 695 28.16 24.72 -23.20
N PRO A 696 28.38 23.57 -23.86
CA PRO A 696 29.72 23.06 -24.11
C PRO A 696 30.44 23.91 -25.17
N ALA A 697 31.78 23.94 -25.10
CA ALA A 697 32.58 24.62 -26.10
C ALA A 697 32.36 23.99 -27.49
N GLY A 698 32.20 24.83 -28.51
CA GLY A 698 31.96 24.39 -29.89
C GLY A 698 30.55 23.85 -30.17
N ASP A 699 29.56 24.14 -29.31
CA ASP A 699 28.15 23.90 -29.63
C ASP A 699 27.78 24.58 -30.96
N PHE A 700 27.08 23.85 -31.84
CA PHE A 700 26.79 24.33 -33.20
C PHE A 700 25.66 25.37 -33.24
N TYR A 701 24.86 25.46 -32.18
CA TYR A 701 23.65 26.29 -32.13
C TYR A 701 23.74 27.38 -31.06
N TYR A 702 24.07 27.03 -29.83
CA TYR A 702 24.12 27.96 -28.71
C TYR A 702 25.51 28.59 -28.57
N PRO A 703 25.61 29.90 -28.28
CA PRO A 703 26.89 30.52 -27.96
C PRO A 703 27.39 30.06 -26.59
N GLU A 704 28.70 29.87 -26.44
CA GLU A 704 29.32 29.50 -25.15
C GLU A 704 29.19 30.61 -24.10
N VAL A 705 29.22 31.87 -24.56
CA VAL A 705 29.09 33.07 -23.71
C VAL A 705 28.01 33.99 -24.27
N ASN A 706 27.30 34.65 -23.37
CA ASN A 706 26.37 35.70 -23.75
C ASN A 706 27.17 36.91 -24.27
N VAL A 707 26.92 37.30 -25.53
CA VAL A 707 27.65 38.39 -26.21
C VAL A 707 27.47 39.76 -25.54
N THR A 708 26.39 39.95 -24.78
CA THR A 708 26.08 41.22 -24.11
C THR A 708 26.65 41.26 -22.69
N SER A 709 26.50 40.20 -21.90
CA SER A 709 26.97 40.19 -20.50
C SER A 709 28.40 39.66 -20.33
N GLY A 710 28.93 38.94 -21.31
CA GLY A 710 30.21 38.22 -21.19
C GLY A 710 30.17 37.00 -20.28
N GLU A 711 29.02 36.69 -19.67
CA GLU A 711 28.85 35.55 -18.79
C GLU A 711 28.70 34.25 -19.58
N ARG A 712 29.07 33.14 -18.95
CA ARG A 712 28.90 31.80 -19.52
C ARG A 712 27.42 31.49 -19.71
N PHE A 713 27.09 30.95 -20.88
CA PHE A 713 25.72 30.55 -21.19
C PHE A 713 25.41 29.18 -20.55
N CYS A 714 24.27 29.09 -19.88
CA CYS A 714 23.80 27.88 -19.21
C CYS A 714 22.34 27.59 -19.57
N PHE A 715 21.99 26.30 -19.58
CA PHE A 715 20.60 25.88 -19.67
C PHE A 715 19.95 25.95 -18.28
N PRO A 716 18.74 26.55 -18.17
CA PRO A 716 18.04 26.62 -16.91
C PRO A 716 17.52 25.23 -16.51
N SER A 717 17.76 24.84 -15.26
CA SER A 717 17.18 23.63 -14.69
C SER A 717 17.00 23.81 -13.19
N MET A 718 15.88 23.30 -12.68
CA MET A 718 15.51 23.30 -11.27
C MET A 718 15.17 21.87 -10.87
N ARG A 719 15.68 21.45 -9.71
CA ARG A 719 15.49 20.09 -9.21
C ARG A 719 14.03 19.80 -8.86
N SER A 720 13.66 18.53 -9.05
CA SER A 720 12.34 17.99 -8.71
C SER A 720 12.10 18.00 -7.19
N LEU A 721 10.87 18.23 -6.74
CA LEU A 721 10.55 18.25 -5.31
C LEU A 721 10.83 16.90 -4.65
N PRO A 722 11.47 16.87 -3.46
CA PRO A 722 11.57 15.68 -2.65
C PRO A 722 10.20 15.35 -2.01
N GLY A 723 9.92 14.06 -1.82
CA GLY A 723 8.70 13.55 -1.20
C GLY A 723 8.93 12.43 -0.19
N GLN A 724 10.19 12.10 0.12
CA GLN A 724 10.54 11.09 1.12
C GLN A 724 9.99 11.44 2.50
N GLN A 725 9.61 10.40 3.26
CA GLN A 725 9.08 10.52 4.62
C GLN A 725 9.93 9.75 5.64
N SER A 726 11.13 9.33 5.24
CA SER A 726 12.13 8.68 6.08
C SER A 726 13.52 9.21 5.71
N LEU A 727 14.50 9.01 6.60
CA LEU A 727 15.89 9.32 6.30
C LEU A 727 16.40 8.44 5.14
N GLY A 728 17.47 8.86 4.47
CA GLY A 728 18.06 8.15 3.34
C GLY A 728 17.95 8.92 2.01
N PRO A 729 18.04 8.21 0.87
CA PRO A 729 18.15 8.83 -0.44
C PRO A 729 16.89 9.62 -0.85
N ARG A 730 17.09 10.63 -1.70
CA ARG A 730 16.03 11.53 -2.17
C ARG A 730 15.08 10.82 -3.12
N ASP A 731 13.78 10.90 -2.82
CA ASP A 731 12.70 10.42 -3.68
C ASP A 731 11.79 11.54 -4.15
N GLN A 732 11.38 11.49 -5.42
CA GLN A 732 10.59 12.54 -6.05
C GLN A 732 9.09 12.28 -5.94
N ILE A 733 8.31 13.37 -5.85
CA ILE A 733 6.85 13.34 -5.81
C ILE A 733 6.28 13.05 -7.21
N ASN A 734 5.23 12.22 -7.26
CA ASN A 734 4.29 12.16 -8.36
C ASN A 734 2.99 12.90 -7.97
N GLN A 735 2.61 13.95 -8.69
CA GLN A 735 1.34 14.64 -8.44
C GLN A 735 0.15 13.88 -9.02
N ASN A 736 0.34 13.09 -10.09
CA ASN A 736 -0.76 12.38 -10.72
C ASN A 736 -1.06 11.06 -9.99
N THR A 737 -2.24 10.50 -10.24
CA THR A 737 -2.51 9.14 -9.74
C THR A 737 -1.58 8.15 -10.45
N HIS A 738 -1.28 7.02 -9.82
CA HIS A 738 -0.42 6.02 -10.44
C HIS A 738 -1.20 5.04 -11.34
N PHE A 739 -2.50 5.28 -11.58
CA PHE A 739 -3.36 4.34 -12.31
C PHE A 739 -3.65 4.83 -13.72
N LEU A 740 -3.97 3.91 -14.63
CA LEU A 740 -4.57 4.25 -15.91
C LEU A 740 -6.07 4.48 -15.70
N ASP A 741 -6.46 5.65 -15.21
CA ASP A 741 -7.82 5.97 -14.83
C ASP A 741 -8.40 7.19 -15.53
N ALA A 742 -7.72 7.67 -16.56
CA ALA A 742 -8.05 8.87 -17.33
C ALA A 742 -8.04 10.16 -16.49
N SER A 743 -7.20 10.24 -15.45
CA SER A 743 -6.96 11.45 -14.66
C SER A 743 -6.52 12.64 -15.52
N MET A 744 -5.82 12.44 -16.64
CA MET A 744 -5.52 13.53 -17.60
C MET A 744 -6.78 14.19 -18.20
N VAL A 745 -7.94 13.53 -18.13
CA VAL A 745 -9.25 14.08 -18.52
C VAL A 745 -10.01 14.60 -17.31
N TYR A 746 -9.97 13.88 -16.17
CA TYR A 746 -10.86 14.11 -15.02
C TYR A 746 -10.25 14.86 -13.84
N GLY A 747 -8.92 14.93 -13.76
CA GLY A 747 -8.16 15.43 -12.63
C GLY A 747 -7.97 14.41 -11.51
N GLU A 748 -7.01 14.70 -10.64
CA GLU A 748 -6.56 13.88 -9.51
C GLU A 748 -7.13 14.35 -8.16
N THR A 749 -7.92 15.43 -8.14
CA THR A 749 -8.56 15.97 -6.94
C THR A 749 -10.02 16.33 -7.18
N ASN A 750 -10.83 16.31 -6.12
CA ASN A 750 -12.23 16.76 -6.17
C ASN A 750 -12.35 18.21 -6.66
N CYS A 751 -11.42 19.09 -6.27
CA CYS A 751 -11.47 20.50 -6.65
C CYS A 751 -11.19 20.72 -8.13
N LEU A 752 -10.21 20.01 -8.69
CA LEU A 752 -9.95 20.07 -10.13
C LEU A 752 -11.12 19.47 -10.92
N ALA A 753 -11.61 18.30 -10.53
CA ALA A 753 -12.77 17.69 -11.16
C ALA A 753 -13.99 18.62 -11.13
N ASN A 754 -14.30 19.24 -9.99
CA ASN A 754 -15.43 20.16 -9.86
C ASN A 754 -15.32 21.39 -10.79
N LYS A 755 -14.11 21.88 -11.06
CA LYS A 755 -13.88 22.95 -12.06
C LYS A 755 -14.10 22.48 -13.49
N LEU A 756 -13.79 21.22 -13.77
CA LEU A 756 -13.91 20.60 -15.09
C LEU A 756 -15.29 20.02 -15.36
N ARG A 757 -16.14 19.85 -14.34
CA ARG A 757 -17.50 19.33 -14.47
C ARG A 757 -18.48 20.39 -14.96
N GLY A 758 -19.33 19.98 -15.89
CA GLY A 758 -20.45 20.75 -16.42
C GLY A 758 -21.78 20.28 -15.83
N PHE A 759 -22.88 20.80 -16.39
CA PHE A 759 -24.23 20.47 -15.91
C PHE A 759 -24.69 19.08 -16.34
N SER A 760 -25.55 18.44 -15.53
CA SER A 760 -26.20 17.15 -15.83
C SER A 760 -25.23 16.01 -16.18
N GLY A 761 -24.10 15.96 -15.48
CA GLY A 761 -23.10 14.90 -15.60
C GLY A 761 -22.09 15.07 -16.73
N ARG A 762 -22.22 16.11 -17.57
CA ARG A 762 -21.26 16.44 -18.63
C ARG A 762 -19.97 17.01 -18.06
N MET A 763 -18.91 17.02 -18.85
CA MET A 763 -17.73 17.87 -18.65
C MET A 763 -18.03 19.29 -19.15
N ASN A 764 -17.46 20.28 -18.47
CA ASN A 764 -17.51 21.69 -18.84
C ASN A 764 -16.77 21.89 -20.17
N SER A 765 -17.30 22.73 -21.05
CA SER A 765 -16.77 22.92 -22.39
C SER A 765 -16.92 24.36 -22.86
N THR A 766 -16.05 24.76 -23.77
CA THR A 766 -16.20 26.04 -24.48
C THR A 766 -16.95 25.78 -25.78
N GLN A 767 -18.13 26.40 -25.92
CA GLN A 767 -18.94 26.35 -27.12
C GLN A 767 -18.53 27.50 -28.05
N LEU A 768 -17.75 27.18 -29.09
CA LEU A 768 -17.54 28.05 -30.25
C LEU A 768 -18.32 27.48 -31.44
N ARG A 769 -18.34 28.17 -32.59
CA ARG A 769 -18.98 27.65 -33.81
C ARG A 769 -18.40 26.26 -34.15
N GLY A 770 -19.17 25.18 -33.96
CA GLY A 770 -18.69 23.80 -34.14
C GLY A 770 -19.07 22.89 -32.98
N LYS A 771 -18.30 21.82 -32.75
CA LYS A 771 -18.41 20.96 -31.55
C LYS A 771 -17.65 21.59 -30.39
N GLU A 772 -17.94 21.08 -29.19
CA GLU A 772 -17.33 21.49 -27.92
C GLU A 772 -15.79 21.49 -27.97
N LEU A 773 -15.17 22.52 -27.42
CA LEU A 773 -13.74 22.53 -27.08
C LEU A 773 -13.57 22.37 -25.56
N LEU A 774 -12.35 22.09 -25.13
CA LEU A 774 -11.98 22.17 -23.72
C LEU A 774 -12.38 23.54 -23.11
N PRO A 775 -12.63 23.62 -21.80
CA PRO A 775 -12.92 24.89 -21.14
C PRO A 775 -11.71 25.83 -21.23
N LEU A 776 -11.94 27.10 -21.57
CA LEU A 776 -10.91 28.14 -21.58
C LEU A 776 -10.79 28.79 -20.21
N GLY A 777 -9.55 29.02 -19.77
CA GLY A 777 -9.28 29.72 -18.53
C GLY A 777 -7.90 30.37 -18.48
N PRO A 778 -7.64 31.19 -17.43
CA PRO A 778 -6.32 31.73 -17.20
C PRO A 778 -5.34 30.60 -16.90
N HIS A 779 -4.21 30.61 -17.59
CA HIS A 779 -3.14 29.62 -17.42
C HIS A 779 -1.79 30.36 -17.40
N PRO A 780 -0.88 30.10 -16.43
CA PRO A 780 0.32 30.93 -16.22
C PRO A 780 1.22 31.09 -17.46
N GLU A 781 1.45 29.98 -18.16
CA GLU A 781 2.30 29.81 -19.34
C GLU A 781 1.63 30.31 -20.62
N CYS A 782 0.36 30.70 -20.57
CA CYS A 782 -0.41 30.95 -21.77
C CYS A 782 0.14 32.11 -22.61
N LYS A 783 0.51 31.81 -23.85
CA LYS A 783 1.05 32.73 -24.86
C LYS A 783 0.00 33.16 -25.89
N SER A 784 -1.25 32.68 -25.78
CA SER A 784 -2.38 33.12 -26.61
C SER A 784 -2.66 34.61 -26.46
N ARG A 785 -3.17 35.27 -27.52
CA ARG A 785 -3.42 36.73 -27.53
C ARG A 785 -4.48 37.17 -26.53
N ASN A 786 -5.48 36.34 -26.31
CA ASN A 786 -6.55 36.57 -25.33
C ASN A 786 -6.13 36.24 -23.88
N GLY A 787 -4.93 35.71 -23.67
CA GLY A 787 -4.44 35.27 -22.36
C GLY A 787 -5.08 34.00 -21.81
N LEU A 788 -5.89 33.29 -22.62
CA LEU A 788 -6.61 32.09 -22.21
C LEU A 788 -6.09 30.85 -22.93
N CYS A 789 -5.90 29.78 -22.17
CA CYS A 789 -5.53 28.46 -22.67
C CYS A 789 -6.57 27.43 -22.21
N PHE A 790 -6.50 26.22 -22.73
CA PHE A 790 -7.44 25.17 -22.37
C PHE A 790 -7.08 24.54 -21.02
N LEU A 791 -8.11 24.27 -20.23
CA LEU A 791 -8.00 23.54 -18.98
C LEU A 791 -8.39 22.07 -19.22
N GLY A 792 -7.60 21.15 -18.67
CA GLY A 792 -7.87 19.71 -18.68
C GLY A 792 -7.73 19.12 -17.29
N GLY A 793 -7.87 17.79 -17.19
CA GLY A 793 -7.55 17.05 -15.96
C GLY A 793 -6.06 17.06 -15.63
N ASP A 794 -5.22 17.31 -16.63
CA ASP A 794 -3.79 17.57 -16.47
C ASP A 794 -3.47 19.00 -16.97
N ASP A 795 -2.68 19.74 -16.19
CA ASP A 795 -2.31 21.13 -16.49
C ASP A 795 -1.52 21.27 -17.81
N ARG A 796 -0.90 20.19 -18.31
CA ARG A 796 -0.13 20.22 -19.55
C ARG A 796 -1.01 20.02 -20.80
N ALA A 797 -2.33 19.94 -20.69
CA ALA A 797 -3.25 19.75 -21.82
C ALA A 797 -3.11 20.82 -22.93
N SER A 798 -2.57 22.00 -22.59
CA SER A 798 -2.28 23.11 -23.51
C SER A 798 -0.79 23.20 -23.90
N GLU A 799 0.02 22.18 -23.65
CA GLU A 799 1.44 22.22 -24.01
C GLU A 799 1.60 22.43 -25.50
N GLN A 800 0.95 21.61 -26.34
CA GLN A 800 1.03 21.72 -27.80
C GLN A 800 -0.29 21.31 -28.48
N PRO A 801 -0.55 21.77 -29.73
CA PRO A 801 -1.87 21.66 -30.36
C PRO A 801 -2.43 20.24 -30.56
N GLY A 802 -1.58 19.27 -30.87
CA GLY A 802 -1.94 17.85 -31.02
C GLY A 802 -2.39 17.23 -29.70
N LEU A 803 -1.76 17.59 -28.58
CA LEU A 803 -2.17 17.14 -27.24
C LEU A 803 -3.55 17.71 -26.90
N THR A 804 -3.74 19.02 -27.09
CA THR A 804 -5.04 19.64 -26.89
C THR A 804 -6.13 19.01 -27.75
N ALA A 805 -5.82 18.62 -28.99
CA ALA A 805 -6.78 17.97 -29.89
C ALA A 805 -7.25 16.60 -29.35
N ILE A 806 -6.34 15.78 -28.82
CA ILE A 806 -6.72 14.48 -28.24
C ILE A 806 -7.46 14.64 -26.90
N HIS A 807 -7.05 15.56 -26.02
CA HIS A 807 -7.82 15.89 -24.81
C HIS A 807 -9.25 16.35 -25.16
N THR A 808 -9.40 17.17 -26.21
CA THR A 808 -10.71 17.61 -26.71
C THR A 808 -11.54 16.43 -27.20
N ALA A 809 -10.94 15.47 -27.92
CA ALA A 809 -11.63 14.27 -28.38
C ALA A 809 -12.18 13.42 -27.21
N PHE A 810 -11.40 13.24 -26.13
CA PHE A 810 -11.84 12.47 -24.96
C PHE A 810 -12.86 13.23 -24.08
N LEU A 811 -12.80 14.56 -24.03
CA LEU A 811 -13.89 15.36 -23.45
C LEU A 811 -15.19 15.17 -24.21
N ARG A 812 -15.14 15.25 -25.54
CA ARG A 812 -16.30 15.02 -26.41
C ARG A 812 -16.84 13.60 -26.24
N GLU A 813 -15.96 12.60 -26.10
CA GLU A 813 -16.35 11.21 -25.87
C GLU A 813 -17.08 11.05 -24.54
N HIS A 814 -16.59 11.63 -23.44
CA HIS A 814 -17.30 11.63 -22.17
C HIS A 814 -18.72 12.19 -22.33
N ASN A 815 -18.83 13.38 -22.93
CA ASN A 815 -20.13 14.02 -23.15
C ASN A 815 -21.05 13.19 -24.05
N ARG A 816 -20.52 12.52 -25.07
CA ARG A 816 -21.27 11.60 -25.95
C ARG A 816 -21.81 10.39 -25.17
N ILE A 817 -20.98 9.79 -24.31
CA ILE A 817 -21.37 8.68 -23.44
C ILE A 817 -22.43 9.12 -22.43
N VAL A 818 -22.31 10.30 -21.83
CA VAL A 818 -23.32 10.88 -20.93
C VAL A 818 -24.68 11.00 -21.62
N GLU A 819 -24.75 11.52 -22.85
CA GLU A 819 -26.01 11.64 -23.59
C GLU A 819 -26.61 10.27 -23.93
N GLY A 820 -25.77 9.32 -24.33
CA GLY A 820 -26.23 7.96 -24.60
C GLY A 820 -26.76 7.24 -23.36
N LEU A 821 -26.06 7.35 -22.22
CA LEU A 821 -26.49 6.81 -20.93
C LEU A 821 -27.80 7.45 -20.45
N ARG A 822 -27.95 8.77 -20.63
CA ARG A 822 -29.21 9.47 -20.32
C ARG A 822 -30.37 8.97 -21.17
N GLY A 823 -30.12 8.66 -22.44
CA GLY A 823 -31.12 8.09 -23.34
C GLY A 823 -31.62 6.70 -22.92
N VAL A 824 -30.73 5.85 -22.38
CA VAL A 824 -31.10 4.49 -21.93
C VAL A 824 -31.57 4.43 -20.47
N ASN A 825 -31.09 5.34 -19.62
CA ASN A 825 -31.44 5.48 -18.20
C ASN A 825 -31.91 6.92 -17.89
N PRO A 826 -33.12 7.33 -18.29
CA PRO A 826 -33.63 8.68 -18.04
C PRO A 826 -33.80 9.02 -16.55
N HIS A 827 -33.80 8.02 -15.67
CA HIS A 827 -33.92 8.17 -14.22
C HIS A 827 -32.59 8.49 -13.53
N TRP A 828 -31.45 8.34 -14.20
CA TRP A 828 -30.14 8.66 -13.62
C TRP A 828 -29.95 10.17 -13.45
N ASN A 829 -29.43 10.56 -12.28
CA ASN A 829 -29.06 11.95 -12.02
C ASN A 829 -27.68 12.28 -12.61
N GLY A 830 -27.29 13.56 -12.52
CA GLY A 830 -26.01 14.05 -13.07
C GLY A 830 -24.76 13.39 -12.46
N GLU A 831 -24.79 13.02 -11.17
CA GLU A 831 -23.66 12.31 -10.53
C GLU A 831 -23.51 10.90 -11.08
N GLN A 832 -24.62 10.16 -11.18
CA GLN A 832 -24.63 8.81 -11.75
C GLN A 832 -24.14 8.83 -13.20
N LEU A 833 -24.65 9.75 -14.02
CA LEU A 833 -24.22 9.92 -15.41
C LEU A 833 -22.71 10.21 -15.50
N TYR A 834 -22.20 11.14 -14.70
CA TYR A 834 -20.78 11.51 -14.68
C TYR A 834 -19.89 10.31 -14.29
N HIS A 835 -20.20 9.63 -13.19
CA HIS A 835 -19.38 8.54 -12.68
C HIS A 835 -19.42 7.30 -13.58
N HIS A 836 -20.58 6.96 -14.15
CA HIS A 836 -20.67 5.88 -15.14
C HIS A 836 -19.95 6.22 -16.44
N ALA A 837 -20.08 7.46 -16.96
CA ALA A 837 -19.34 7.89 -18.14
C ALA A 837 -17.83 7.91 -17.89
N ARG A 838 -17.36 8.44 -16.75
CA ARG A 838 -15.95 8.38 -16.32
C ARG A 838 -15.45 6.95 -16.31
N ARG A 839 -16.18 6.04 -15.64
CA ARG A 839 -15.82 4.62 -15.56
C ARG A 839 -15.71 3.94 -16.93
N ILE A 840 -16.65 4.23 -17.84
CA ILE A 840 -16.61 3.69 -19.22
C ILE A 840 -15.40 4.25 -19.98
N VAL A 841 -15.18 5.57 -19.95
CA VAL A 841 -14.05 6.20 -20.66
C VAL A 841 -12.71 5.73 -20.11
N SER A 842 -12.55 5.59 -18.78
CA SER A 842 -11.33 5.00 -18.20
C SER A 842 -11.12 3.56 -18.71
N ALA A 843 -12.19 2.76 -18.80
CA ALA A 843 -12.11 1.42 -19.39
C ALA A 843 -11.78 1.43 -20.89
N GLN A 844 -12.28 2.39 -21.66
CA GLN A 844 -11.91 2.59 -23.06
C GLN A 844 -10.41 2.91 -23.19
N VAL A 845 -9.88 3.80 -22.35
CA VAL A 845 -8.44 4.14 -22.33
C VAL A 845 -7.61 2.91 -21.98
N GLN A 846 -7.94 2.19 -20.89
CA GLN A 846 -7.27 0.95 -20.52
C GLN A 846 -7.30 -0.09 -21.65
N HIS A 847 -8.46 -0.26 -22.30
CA HIS A 847 -8.60 -1.19 -23.41
C HIS A 847 -7.73 -0.79 -24.61
N ILE A 848 -7.76 0.47 -25.05
CA ILE A 848 -6.94 0.96 -26.17
C ILE A 848 -5.45 0.82 -25.86
N VAL A 849 -5.03 1.15 -24.63
CA VAL A 849 -3.63 1.01 -24.20
C VAL A 849 -3.16 -0.44 -24.36
N PHE A 850 -3.88 -1.41 -23.82
CA PHE A 850 -3.43 -2.80 -23.82
C PHE A 850 -3.72 -3.56 -25.11
N ASN A 851 -4.82 -3.25 -25.80
CA ASN A 851 -5.25 -3.93 -27.02
C ASN A 851 -4.54 -3.39 -28.27
N GLU A 852 -4.42 -2.07 -28.36
CA GLU A 852 -3.93 -1.41 -29.57
C GLU A 852 -2.51 -0.89 -29.39
N PHE A 853 -2.23 -0.12 -28.34
CA PHE A 853 -0.98 0.64 -28.19
C PHE A 853 0.23 -0.22 -27.78
N LEU A 854 0.16 -0.94 -26.66
CA LEU A 854 1.28 -1.72 -26.11
C LEU A 854 1.84 -2.78 -27.08
N PRO A 855 1.03 -3.49 -27.91
CA PRO A 855 1.57 -4.39 -28.92
C PRO A 855 2.46 -3.72 -29.97
N ARG A 856 2.25 -2.43 -30.28
CA ARG A 856 3.12 -1.66 -31.17
C ARG A 856 4.41 -1.23 -30.45
N ILE A 857 4.30 -0.81 -29.20
CA ILE A 857 5.47 -0.40 -28.42
C ILE A 857 6.39 -1.60 -28.14
N LEU A 858 5.86 -2.66 -27.55
CA LEU A 858 6.64 -3.75 -26.96
C LEU A 858 6.89 -4.94 -27.90
N SER A 859 6.11 -5.09 -28.97
CA SER A 859 5.89 -6.35 -29.74
C SER A 859 4.97 -7.34 -29.04
N TRP A 860 4.35 -8.23 -29.83
CA TRP A 860 3.52 -9.33 -29.31
C TRP A 860 4.28 -10.31 -28.41
N ASN A 861 5.57 -10.54 -28.67
CA ASN A 861 6.38 -11.45 -27.86
C ASN A 861 6.55 -10.91 -26.43
N ALA A 862 6.88 -9.63 -26.30
CA ALA A 862 7.00 -9.00 -24.98
C ALA A 862 5.63 -8.84 -24.30
N VAL A 863 4.57 -8.52 -25.05
CA VAL A 863 3.19 -8.49 -24.51
C VAL A 863 2.81 -9.84 -23.88
N ASN A 864 3.19 -10.95 -24.51
CA ASN A 864 2.96 -12.28 -23.94
C ASN A 864 3.88 -12.54 -22.73
N LEU A 865 5.17 -12.23 -22.83
CA LEU A 865 6.16 -12.42 -21.76
C LEU A 865 5.74 -11.73 -20.46
N TYR A 866 5.21 -10.51 -20.54
CA TYR A 866 4.79 -9.74 -19.38
C TYR A 866 3.32 -9.94 -18.98
N GLY A 867 2.58 -10.83 -19.63
CA GLY A 867 1.18 -11.12 -19.30
C GLY A 867 0.22 -9.95 -19.60
N LEU A 868 0.52 -9.16 -20.63
CA LEU A 868 -0.23 -7.95 -20.99
C LEU A 868 -1.34 -8.22 -22.02
N LYS A 869 -1.39 -9.43 -22.58
CA LYS A 869 -2.43 -9.81 -23.53
C LYS A 869 -3.80 -9.81 -22.85
N LEU A 870 -4.78 -9.16 -23.49
CA LEU A 870 -6.16 -9.10 -23.04
C LEU A 870 -6.92 -10.39 -23.33
N LEU A 871 -7.97 -10.64 -22.55
CA LEU A 871 -8.84 -11.78 -22.78
C LEU A 871 -9.89 -11.44 -23.85
N PRO A 872 -10.17 -12.35 -24.79
CA PRO A 872 -11.21 -12.13 -25.79
C PRO A 872 -12.64 -12.19 -25.20
N GLN A 873 -12.84 -12.95 -24.11
CA GLN A 873 -14.09 -13.05 -23.37
C GLN A 873 -13.84 -13.33 -21.88
N GLY A 874 -14.87 -13.16 -21.05
CA GLY A 874 -14.81 -13.41 -19.61
C GLY A 874 -14.01 -12.35 -18.84
N TYR A 875 -13.59 -12.72 -17.63
CA TYR A 875 -12.95 -11.83 -16.65
C TYR A 875 -11.47 -12.15 -16.41
N TYR A 876 -10.68 -11.12 -16.15
CA TYR A 876 -9.32 -11.22 -15.64
C TYR A 876 -9.34 -11.56 -14.14
N LYS A 877 -8.51 -12.54 -13.74
CA LYS A 877 -8.56 -13.15 -12.41
C LYS A 877 -7.34 -12.90 -11.54
N ASP A 878 -6.28 -12.29 -12.09
CA ASP A 878 -4.99 -12.20 -11.39
C ASP A 878 -4.80 -10.88 -10.63
N TYR A 879 -5.88 -10.12 -10.38
CA TYR A 879 -5.82 -8.96 -9.50
C TYR A 879 -5.22 -9.37 -8.14
N ASN A 880 -4.16 -8.68 -7.71
CA ASN A 880 -3.46 -9.00 -6.47
C ASN A 880 -3.47 -7.79 -5.51
N PRO A 881 -4.22 -7.84 -4.39
CA PRO A 881 -4.25 -6.75 -3.41
C PRO A 881 -2.95 -6.60 -2.60
N SER A 882 -1.98 -7.50 -2.74
CA SER A 882 -0.66 -7.39 -2.12
C SER A 882 0.41 -6.77 -3.04
N CYS A 883 0.09 -6.44 -4.30
CA CYS A 883 1.05 -5.81 -5.20
C CYS A 883 0.87 -4.29 -5.27
N SER A 884 1.99 -3.58 -5.48
CA SER A 884 2.01 -2.13 -5.58
C SER A 884 1.71 -1.67 -7.01
N PRO A 885 0.80 -0.70 -7.22
CA PRO A 885 0.56 -0.06 -8.51
C PRO A 885 1.46 1.16 -8.76
N ILE A 886 2.35 1.51 -7.83
CA ILE A 886 3.12 2.76 -7.85
C ILE A 886 4.07 2.78 -9.04
N VAL A 887 3.96 3.82 -9.87
CA VAL A 887 4.84 4.07 -11.03
C VAL A 887 6.31 4.16 -10.62
N PHE A 888 7.18 3.53 -11.39
CA PHE A 888 8.63 3.56 -11.21
C PHE A 888 9.23 4.91 -11.61
N ASN A 889 10.22 5.36 -10.86
CA ASN A 889 10.95 6.58 -11.15
C ASN A 889 11.70 6.47 -12.50
N GLU A 890 12.23 5.29 -12.80
CA GLU A 890 12.89 4.98 -14.07
C GLU A 890 11.94 5.08 -15.26
N PHE A 891 10.67 4.69 -15.05
CA PHE A 891 9.63 4.81 -16.07
C PHE A 891 9.36 6.29 -16.39
N ALA A 892 9.16 7.12 -15.36
CA ALA A 892 8.84 8.55 -15.50
C ALA A 892 10.04 9.41 -15.97
N ALA A 893 11.23 9.15 -15.44
CA ALA A 893 12.42 9.97 -15.68
C ALA A 893 13.15 9.60 -16.98
N ALA A 894 12.97 8.38 -17.49
CA ALA A 894 13.68 7.90 -18.67
C ALA A 894 12.81 7.04 -19.61
N ALA A 895 12.32 5.89 -19.17
CA ALA A 895 11.89 4.83 -20.08
C ALA A 895 10.62 5.17 -20.88
N PHE A 896 9.68 5.94 -20.33
CA PHE A 896 8.45 6.33 -21.04
C PHE A 896 8.57 7.67 -21.79
N ARG A 897 9.76 8.28 -21.80
CA ARG A 897 10.08 9.46 -22.63
C ARG A 897 10.34 9.12 -24.10
N ILE A 898 9.96 7.91 -24.53
CA ILE A 898 10.07 7.44 -25.92
C ILE A 898 9.39 8.38 -26.92
N GLY A 899 8.32 9.06 -26.50
CA GLY A 899 7.59 10.00 -27.34
C GLY A 899 8.46 11.11 -27.92
N HIS A 900 9.55 11.48 -27.24
CA HIS A 900 10.41 12.59 -27.69
C HIS A 900 11.18 12.28 -28.97
N SER A 901 11.51 11.01 -29.25
CA SER A 901 12.12 10.59 -30.52
C SER A 901 11.10 10.46 -31.64
N LEU A 902 9.82 10.24 -31.32
CA LEU A 902 8.75 10.08 -32.30
C LEU A 902 8.21 11.41 -32.86
N LEU A 903 8.66 12.55 -32.30
CA LEU A 903 8.16 13.89 -32.60
C LEU A 903 8.54 14.36 -34.01
N ARG A 904 7.53 14.82 -34.75
CA ARG A 904 7.73 15.53 -36.02
C ARG A 904 7.99 17.01 -35.78
N PRO A 905 8.77 17.69 -36.65
CA PRO A 905 8.95 19.14 -36.54
C PRO A 905 7.66 19.97 -36.71
N HIS A 906 6.66 19.38 -37.38
CA HIS A 906 5.37 20.01 -37.63
C HIS A 906 4.23 19.03 -37.34
N ILE A 907 3.11 19.58 -36.88
CA ILE A 907 1.83 18.89 -36.73
C ILE A 907 1.07 19.05 -38.06
N PRO A 908 0.89 17.95 -38.82
CA PRO A 908 0.21 18.01 -40.11
C PRO A 908 -1.30 18.21 -39.92
N ARG A 909 -1.92 18.86 -40.90
CA ARG A 909 -3.37 19.10 -40.96
C ARG A 909 -3.93 18.46 -42.21
N LEU A 910 -5.03 17.72 -42.09
CA LEU A 910 -5.68 17.07 -43.22
C LEU A 910 -7.17 17.44 -43.33
N SER A 911 -7.62 17.69 -44.55
CA SER A 911 -9.03 17.94 -44.85
C SER A 911 -9.88 16.68 -44.68
N VAL A 912 -11.20 16.82 -44.82
CA VAL A 912 -12.15 15.70 -44.80
C VAL A 912 -11.81 14.65 -45.89
N GLN A 913 -11.25 15.10 -47.03
CA GLN A 913 -10.79 14.24 -48.13
C GLN A 913 -9.34 13.75 -47.93
N HIS A 914 -8.79 13.88 -46.73
CA HIS A 914 -7.43 13.50 -46.38
C HIS A 914 -6.34 14.17 -47.23
N GLN A 915 -6.61 15.37 -47.72
CA GLN A 915 -5.61 16.18 -48.44
C GLN A 915 -4.87 17.09 -47.44
N PRO A 916 -3.55 17.31 -47.59
CA PRO A 916 -2.81 18.27 -46.79
C PRO A 916 -3.43 19.67 -46.81
N VAL A 917 -3.57 20.27 -45.63
CA VAL A 917 -4.05 21.64 -45.44
C VAL A 917 -2.88 22.53 -45.03
N GLU A 918 -2.57 23.52 -45.87
CA GLU A 918 -1.46 24.44 -45.67
C GLU A 918 -1.87 25.68 -44.85
N PRO A 919 -0.96 26.27 -44.05
CA PRO A 919 0.36 25.73 -43.67
C PRO A 919 0.24 24.64 -42.57
N PRO A 920 1.17 23.67 -42.46
CA PRO A 920 1.24 22.82 -41.28
C PRO A 920 1.55 23.66 -40.03
N LEU A 921 1.23 23.15 -38.84
CA LEU A 921 1.55 23.85 -37.59
C LEU A 921 2.97 23.49 -37.17
N LEU A 922 3.88 24.46 -37.16
CA LEU A 922 5.23 24.25 -36.66
C LEU A 922 5.19 24.04 -35.13
N LEU A 923 5.89 23.03 -34.62
CA LEU A 923 5.80 22.65 -33.20
C LEU A 923 6.17 23.80 -32.27
N ARG A 924 7.31 24.48 -32.52
CA ARG A 924 7.76 25.62 -31.70
C ARG A 924 6.76 26.78 -31.62
N ASP A 925 5.90 26.94 -32.63
CA ASP A 925 4.90 28.03 -32.67
C ASP A 925 3.63 27.67 -31.88
N GLY A 926 3.41 26.39 -31.58
CA GLY A 926 2.22 25.87 -30.89
C GLY A 926 2.32 25.84 -29.37
N PHE A 927 3.53 25.95 -28.80
CA PHE A 927 3.71 25.76 -27.37
C PHE A 927 2.95 26.79 -26.52
N PHE A 928 1.96 26.34 -25.75
CA PHE A 928 1.06 27.20 -24.94
C PHE A 928 0.40 28.34 -25.72
N ARG A 929 0.21 28.17 -27.04
CA ARG A 929 -0.42 29.16 -27.93
C ARG A 929 -1.63 28.57 -28.63
N MET A 930 -2.81 28.84 -28.08
CA MET A 930 -4.07 28.21 -28.48
C MET A 930 -4.84 28.99 -29.55
N ASP A 931 -4.35 30.15 -30.00
CA ASP A 931 -5.06 31.02 -30.95
C ASP A 931 -5.50 30.29 -32.23
N ALA A 932 -4.65 29.39 -32.73
CA ALA A 932 -4.95 28.59 -33.92
C ALA A 932 -6.11 27.61 -33.68
N LEU A 933 -6.19 27.02 -32.48
CA LEU A 933 -7.17 26.00 -32.12
C LEU A 933 -8.60 26.54 -31.95
N LEU A 934 -8.76 27.86 -31.89
CA LEU A 934 -10.08 28.50 -31.82
C LEU A 934 -10.75 28.62 -33.20
N GLN A 935 -10.04 28.27 -34.28
CA GLN A 935 -10.61 28.25 -35.63
C GLN A 935 -11.54 27.03 -35.82
N PRO A 936 -12.74 27.19 -36.40
CA PRO A 936 -13.65 26.07 -36.66
C PRO A 936 -12.97 24.97 -37.50
N GLY A 937 -13.20 23.70 -37.14
CA GLY A 937 -12.69 22.54 -37.88
C GLY A 937 -11.20 22.19 -37.68
N ILE A 938 -10.39 23.03 -37.03
CA ILE A 938 -8.94 22.76 -36.91
C ILE A 938 -8.62 21.53 -36.04
N ILE A 939 -9.43 21.24 -35.03
CA ILE A 939 -9.29 20.03 -34.21
C ILE A 939 -9.46 18.78 -35.08
N ASP A 940 -10.46 18.77 -35.97
CA ASP A 940 -10.66 17.69 -36.92
C ASP A 940 -9.48 17.55 -37.88
N GLU A 941 -8.95 18.67 -38.38
CA GLU A 941 -7.79 18.68 -39.28
C GLU A 941 -6.55 18.07 -38.64
N ILE A 942 -6.28 18.43 -37.37
CA ILE A 942 -5.17 17.91 -36.58
C ILE A 942 -5.38 16.42 -36.30
N LEU A 943 -6.57 16.01 -35.83
CA LEU A 943 -6.86 14.60 -35.54
C LEU A 943 -6.72 13.73 -36.79
N ARG A 944 -7.20 14.16 -37.96
CA ARG A 944 -6.96 13.45 -39.23
C ARG A 944 -5.47 13.40 -39.58
N GLY A 945 -4.74 14.50 -39.38
CA GLY A 945 -3.30 14.56 -39.57
C GLY A 945 -2.53 13.57 -38.70
N LEU A 946 -2.84 13.52 -37.40
CA LEU A 946 -2.20 12.61 -36.44
C LEU A 946 -2.39 11.15 -36.84
N VAL A 947 -3.59 10.75 -37.25
CA VAL A 947 -3.87 9.34 -37.57
C VAL A 947 -3.35 8.91 -38.95
N ALA A 948 -3.20 9.84 -39.91
CA ALA A 948 -2.90 9.49 -41.31
C ALA A 948 -1.49 9.86 -41.79
N THR A 949 -0.66 10.47 -40.96
CA THR A 949 0.73 10.82 -41.28
C THR A 949 1.72 10.04 -40.42
N PRO A 950 2.95 9.80 -40.89
CA PRO A 950 3.93 9.00 -40.14
C PRO A 950 4.56 9.80 -39.00
N MET A 951 4.78 9.12 -37.88
CA MET A 951 5.71 9.57 -36.82
C MET A 951 7.16 9.48 -37.30
N GLU A 952 8.09 10.12 -36.57
CA GLU A 952 9.51 9.77 -36.66
C GLU A 952 9.75 8.36 -36.08
N THR A 953 10.81 7.69 -36.51
CA THR A 953 11.18 6.37 -36.00
C THR A 953 11.72 6.48 -34.58
N LEU A 954 11.40 5.50 -33.73
CA LEU A 954 12.03 5.40 -32.41
C LEU A 954 13.48 4.96 -32.60
N ASP A 955 14.39 5.91 -32.60
CA ASP A 955 15.82 5.69 -32.74
C ASP A 955 16.60 6.80 -32.02
N GLN A 956 17.88 6.96 -32.35
CA GLN A 956 18.68 8.01 -31.73
C GLN A 956 18.28 9.41 -32.18
N PHE A 957 17.60 9.61 -33.30
CA PHE A 957 17.38 10.94 -33.87
C PHE A 957 16.22 11.66 -33.20
N ILE A 958 16.42 12.96 -32.93
CA ILE A 958 15.44 13.80 -32.24
C ILE A 958 15.44 15.20 -32.86
N THR A 959 14.24 15.68 -33.17
CA THR A 959 14.03 16.95 -33.88
C THR A 959 14.62 18.19 -33.17
N GLY A 960 15.17 19.11 -33.95
CA GLY A 960 15.64 20.43 -33.54
C GLY A 960 14.58 21.27 -32.83
N GLU A 961 13.29 21.00 -33.10
CA GLU A 961 12.18 21.72 -32.46
C GLU A 961 12.18 21.56 -30.93
N VAL A 962 12.68 20.43 -30.40
CA VAL A 962 12.76 20.18 -28.95
C VAL A 962 14.19 20.12 -28.42
N THR A 963 15.21 19.96 -29.27
CA THR A 963 16.63 20.02 -28.82
C THR A 963 17.21 21.43 -28.87
N ASN A 964 16.63 22.36 -29.64
CA ASN A 964 17.12 23.76 -29.74
C ASN A 964 16.02 24.81 -29.52
N HIS A 965 14.76 24.47 -29.78
CA HIS A 965 13.67 25.45 -29.85
C HIS A 965 12.53 25.20 -28.85
N LEU A 966 12.74 24.34 -27.84
CA LEU A 966 11.72 24.08 -26.81
C LEU A 966 11.34 25.40 -26.11
N PHE A 967 10.05 25.74 -26.15
CA PHE A 967 9.47 26.95 -25.56
C PHE A 967 10.08 28.28 -26.02
N GLU A 968 10.83 28.29 -27.13
CA GLU A 968 11.55 29.44 -27.67
C GLU A 968 10.67 30.70 -27.79
N ASP A 969 11.22 31.84 -27.36
CA ASP A 969 10.71 33.15 -27.77
C ASP A 969 11.56 33.65 -28.94
N ARG A 970 10.97 33.67 -30.14
CA ARG A 970 11.65 34.09 -31.38
C ARG A 970 12.17 35.53 -31.34
N LYS A 971 11.72 36.35 -30.39
CA LYS A 971 12.21 37.73 -30.19
C LYS A 971 13.54 37.76 -29.42
N ILE A 972 13.90 36.69 -28.74
CA ILE A 972 15.08 36.58 -27.89
C ILE A 972 15.99 35.50 -28.49
N PRO A 973 17.17 35.87 -29.05
CA PRO A 973 18.11 34.91 -29.60
C PRO A 973 18.50 33.83 -28.59
N PHE A 974 18.58 32.58 -29.06
CA PHE A 974 19.02 31.42 -28.26
C PHE A 974 18.22 31.20 -26.97
N SER A 975 16.95 31.60 -26.96
CA SER A 975 16.10 31.50 -25.78
C SER A 975 15.47 30.11 -25.59
N GLY A 976 15.39 29.31 -26.66
CA GLY A 976 14.92 27.92 -26.60
C GLY A 976 15.80 27.02 -25.74
N ILE A 977 15.23 25.90 -25.29
CA ILE A 977 15.86 24.95 -24.37
C ILE A 977 16.00 23.58 -25.06
N ASP A 978 16.92 22.75 -24.57
CA ASP A 978 17.12 21.38 -25.03
C ASP A 978 16.41 20.38 -24.11
N LEU A 979 15.29 19.80 -24.60
CA LEU A 979 14.49 18.80 -23.88
C LEU A 979 15.28 17.53 -23.57
N ILE A 980 16.20 17.12 -24.43
CA ILE A 980 16.96 15.87 -24.30
C ILE A 980 18.09 16.04 -23.29
N ALA A 981 18.76 17.18 -23.33
CA ALA A 981 19.68 17.57 -22.26
C ALA A 981 18.95 17.66 -20.91
N LEU A 982 17.72 18.21 -20.87
CA LEU A 982 16.89 18.21 -19.67
C LEU A 982 16.47 16.80 -19.23
N ASN A 983 16.15 15.87 -20.13
CA ASN A 983 15.86 14.47 -19.80
C ASN A 983 17.04 13.82 -19.07
N ILE A 984 18.25 13.97 -19.61
CA ILE A 984 19.47 13.42 -19.02
C ILE A 984 19.73 14.07 -17.66
N GLN A 985 19.65 15.40 -17.58
CA GLN A 985 19.85 16.13 -16.32
C GLN A 985 18.79 15.75 -15.28
N ARG A 986 17.54 15.51 -15.69
CA ARG A 986 16.43 15.08 -14.82
C ARG A 986 16.66 13.65 -14.30
N ALA A 987 17.11 12.73 -15.14
CA ALA A 987 17.46 11.37 -14.69
C ALA A 987 18.59 11.39 -13.65
N ARG A 988 19.61 12.24 -13.84
CA ARG A 988 20.68 12.45 -12.84
C ARG A 988 20.15 13.11 -11.56
N ASP A 989 19.23 14.06 -11.66
CA ASP A 989 18.53 14.68 -10.53
C ASP A 989 17.69 13.69 -9.73
N HIS A 990 17.13 12.67 -10.39
CA HIS A 990 16.32 11.62 -9.78
C HIS A 990 17.16 10.45 -9.23
N GLY A 991 18.49 10.54 -9.35
CA GLY A 991 19.40 9.46 -8.93
C GLY A 991 19.17 8.18 -9.71
N VAL A 992 18.81 8.23 -11.00
CA VAL A 992 18.63 7.04 -11.83
C VAL A 992 20.00 6.42 -12.16
N PRO A 993 20.24 5.13 -11.83
CA PRO A 993 21.46 4.40 -12.20
C PRO A 993 21.80 4.39 -13.70
N SER A 994 23.01 3.95 -14.00
CA SER A 994 23.49 3.82 -15.38
C SER A 994 22.65 2.84 -16.21
N TYR A 995 22.63 3.05 -17.53
CA TYR A 995 22.05 2.13 -18.50
C TYR A 995 22.53 0.68 -18.30
N ASN A 996 23.80 0.47 -17.95
CA ASN A 996 24.38 -0.86 -17.82
C ASN A 996 23.83 -1.62 -16.60
N ASN A 997 23.40 -0.92 -15.54
CA ASN A 997 22.70 -1.52 -14.40
C ASN A 997 21.33 -2.07 -14.84
N TYR A 998 20.60 -1.33 -15.68
CA TYR A 998 19.29 -1.77 -16.19
C TYR A 998 19.40 -2.90 -17.21
N ARG A 999 20.48 -2.95 -18.00
CA ARG A 999 20.77 -4.14 -18.82
C ARG A 999 20.82 -5.39 -17.96
N ALA A 1000 21.57 -5.35 -16.85
CA ALA A 1000 21.67 -6.48 -15.94
C ALA A 1000 20.32 -6.85 -15.32
N LEU A 1001 19.56 -5.88 -14.81
CA LEU A 1001 18.21 -6.10 -14.27
C LEU A 1001 17.26 -6.73 -15.31
N CYS A 1002 17.40 -6.35 -16.57
CA CYS A 1002 16.61 -6.86 -17.68
C CYS A 1002 17.19 -8.12 -18.34
N ASN A 1003 18.06 -8.87 -17.62
CA ASN A 1003 18.68 -10.11 -18.08
C ASN A 1003 19.50 -9.99 -19.38
N LEU A 1004 20.00 -8.79 -19.67
CA LEU A 1004 21.00 -8.57 -20.72
C LEU A 1004 22.40 -8.67 -20.13
N LYS A 1005 23.38 -9.02 -20.97
CA LYS A 1005 24.78 -9.06 -20.57
C LYS A 1005 25.22 -7.66 -20.16
N ARG A 1006 25.63 -7.48 -18.90
CA ARG A 1006 26.32 -6.26 -18.46
C ARG A 1006 27.57 -6.05 -19.32
N ALA A 1007 27.69 -4.89 -19.97
CA ALA A 1007 28.88 -4.57 -20.75
C ALA A 1007 30.08 -4.38 -19.82
N THR A 1008 31.21 -4.96 -20.20
CA THR A 1008 32.53 -4.70 -19.57
C THR A 1008 33.41 -3.82 -20.46
N ASN A 1009 33.10 -3.80 -21.75
CA ASN A 1009 33.77 -3.00 -22.77
C ASN A 1009 32.75 -2.60 -23.85
N TRP A 1010 33.13 -1.67 -24.72
CA TRP A 1010 32.25 -1.13 -25.76
C TRP A 1010 31.74 -2.17 -26.76
N ASN A 1011 32.49 -3.24 -27.05
CA ASN A 1011 32.07 -4.27 -28.00
C ASN A 1011 30.92 -5.13 -27.46
N ASP A 1012 30.77 -5.22 -26.13
CA ASP A 1012 29.65 -5.93 -25.48
C ASP A 1012 28.28 -5.26 -25.74
N LEU A 1013 28.26 -4.03 -26.28
CA LEU A 1013 27.05 -3.32 -26.67
C LEU A 1013 26.59 -3.65 -28.10
N SER A 1014 27.44 -4.27 -28.93
CA SER A 1014 27.21 -4.44 -30.38
C SER A 1014 26.00 -5.29 -30.76
N ARG A 1015 25.52 -6.12 -29.84
CA ARG A 1015 24.32 -6.93 -30.04
C ARG A 1015 23.06 -6.06 -30.05
N GLU A 1016 22.93 -5.14 -29.10
CA GLU A 1016 21.75 -4.29 -28.95
C GLU A 1016 21.93 -2.94 -29.64
N ILE A 1017 23.13 -2.36 -29.72
CA ILE A 1017 23.36 -1.00 -30.22
C ILE A 1017 24.18 -1.03 -31.53
N PRO A 1018 23.84 -0.24 -32.56
CA PRO A 1018 24.64 -0.16 -33.79
C PRO A 1018 26.06 0.36 -33.54
N THR A 1019 27.05 -0.21 -34.25
CA THR A 1019 28.48 0.11 -34.09
C THR A 1019 28.79 1.60 -34.25
N GLU A 1020 28.10 2.28 -35.16
CA GLU A 1020 28.26 3.72 -35.39
C GLU A 1020 27.91 4.54 -34.14
N VAL A 1021 26.91 4.12 -33.38
CA VAL A 1021 26.46 4.77 -32.14
C VAL A 1021 27.39 4.44 -30.99
N ILE A 1022 27.87 3.19 -30.91
CA ILE A 1022 28.91 2.78 -29.95
C ILE A 1022 30.16 3.65 -30.11
N ASN A 1023 30.57 3.91 -31.35
CA ASN A 1023 31.71 4.80 -31.64
C ASN A 1023 31.46 6.25 -31.21
N ARG A 1024 30.19 6.71 -31.16
CA ARG A 1024 29.84 8.03 -30.62
C ARG A 1024 29.84 8.02 -29.10
N PHE A 1025 29.31 6.97 -28.45
CA PHE A 1025 29.40 6.81 -27.00
C PHE A 1025 30.85 6.79 -26.52
N GLN A 1026 31.75 6.08 -27.21
CA GLN A 1026 33.19 6.07 -26.92
C GLN A 1026 33.84 7.46 -26.94
N LYS A 1027 33.31 8.40 -27.73
CA LYS A 1027 33.82 9.78 -27.81
C LYS A 1027 33.27 10.66 -26.68
N VAL A 1028 32.16 10.27 -26.07
CA VAL A 1028 31.42 11.09 -25.11
C VAL A 1028 31.65 10.60 -23.69
N TYR A 1029 31.46 9.30 -23.43
CA TYR A 1029 31.62 8.68 -22.12
C TYR A 1029 32.97 7.98 -21.98
N ALA A 1030 33.56 8.04 -20.79
CA ALA A 1030 34.83 7.37 -20.49
C ALA A 1030 34.65 5.84 -20.35
N SER A 1031 33.53 5.40 -19.78
CA SER A 1031 33.20 3.98 -19.58
C SER A 1031 31.77 3.65 -20.02
N VAL A 1032 31.53 2.37 -20.31
CA VAL A 1032 30.17 1.83 -20.54
C VAL A 1032 29.27 1.94 -19.31
N ASP A 1033 29.87 2.03 -18.12
CA ASP A 1033 29.15 2.19 -16.84
C ASP A 1033 28.72 3.64 -16.56
N ASP A 1034 29.13 4.58 -17.40
CA ASP A 1034 28.76 6.00 -17.24
C ASP A 1034 27.52 6.40 -18.03
N ILE A 1035 27.10 5.57 -18.99
CA ILE A 1035 26.00 5.85 -19.92
C ILE A 1035 24.71 6.05 -19.13
N ASP A 1036 24.08 7.23 -19.28
CA ASP A 1036 22.79 7.52 -18.65
C ASP A 1036 21.67 6.66 -19.27
N LEU A 1037 20.66 6.26 -18.49
CA LEU A 1037 19.63 5.31 -18.92
C LEU A 1037 18.91 5.74 -20.23
N PHE A 1038 18.45 6.99 -20.31
CA PHE A 1038 17.72 7.49 -21.48
C PHE A 1038 18.53 7.37 -22.79
N PRO A 1039 19.71 8.00 -22.95
CA PRO A 1039 20.46 7.91 -24.19
C PRO A 1039 20.92 6.48 -24.51
N GLY A 1040 21.29 5.68 -23.50
CA GLY A 1040 21.66 4.28 -23.71
C GLY A 1040 20.51 3.46 -24.29
N ALA A 1041 19.37 3.45 -23.59
CA ALA A 1041 18.25 2.58 -23.93
C ALA A 1041 17.51 3.02 -25.21
N MET A 1042 17.49 4.32 -25.53
CA MET A 1042 16.92 4.84 -26.79
C MET A 1042 17.70 4.43 -28.05
N THR A 1043 18.96 4.04 -27.91
CA THR A 1043 19.83 3.64 -29.04
C THR A 1043 19.84 2.14 -29.33
N GLU A 1044 19.12 1.36 -28.52
CA GLU A 1044 18.96 -0.07 -28.74
C GLU A 1044 18.14 -0.35 -30.01
N ARG A 1045 18.49 -1.41 -30.71
CA ARG A 1045 17.72 -1.95 -31.83
C ARG A 1045 16.34 -2.38 -31.32
N PRO A 1046 15.25 -1.98 -31.98
CA PRO A 1046 13.92 -2.40 -31.61
C PRO A 1046 13.75 -3.92 -31.60
N LEU A 1047 12.94 -4.43 -30.67
CA LEU A 1047 12.48 -5.81 -30.71
C LEU A 1047 11.72 -6.08 -32.01
N GLN A 1048 11.80 -7.31 -32.53
CA GLN A 1048 11.09 -7.67 -33.75
C GLN A 1048 9.57 -7.44 -33.61
N GLY A 1049 9.03 -6.52 -34.41
CA GLY A 1049 7.63 -6.15 -34.37
C GLY A 1049 7.22 -5.20 -33.24
N GLY A 1050 8.18 -4.65 -32.48
CA GLY A 1050 8.00 -3.58 -31.52
C GLY A 1050 8.76 -2.31 -31.94
N LEU A 1051 8.63 -1.25 -31.14
CA LEU A 1051 9.33 0.02 -31.34
C LEU A 1051 10.52 0.21 -30.42
N VAL A 1052 10.51 -0.40 -29.25
CA VAL A 1052 11.57 -0.21 -28.25
C VAL A 1052 12.54 -1.39 -28.23
N GLY A 1053 13.78 -1.11 -27.81
CA GLY A 1053 14.77 -2.14 -27.50
C GLY A 1053 14.46 -2.94 -26.23
N PRO A 1054 15.24 -4.00 -25.95
CA PRO A 1054 14.98 -4.92 -24.84
C PRO A 1054 14.94 -4.25 -23.46
N THR A 1055 15.78 -3.24 -23.18
CA THR A 1055 15.83 -2.58 -21.86
C THR A 1055 14.56 -1.77 -21.61
N LEU A 1056 14.16 -0.94 -22.58
CA LEU A 1056 12.91 -0.18 -22.50
C LEU A 1056 11.69 -1.11 -22.48
N ALA A 1057 11.70 -2.19 -23.27
CA ALA A 1057 10.62 -3.17 -23.28
C ALA A 1057 10.42 -3.83 -21.91
N CYS A 1058 11.53 -4.08 -21.19
CA CYS A 1058 11.54 -4.62 -19.85
C CYS A 1058 10.93 -3.65 -18.83
N ILE A 1059 11.43 -2.42 -18.76
CA ILE A 1059 10.94 -1.42 -17.79
C ILE A 1059 9.46 -1.09 -18.04
N ILE A 1060 9.08 -0.82 -19.29
CA ILE A 1060 7.70 -0.52 -19.68
C ILE A 1060 6.80 -1.76 -19.44
N GLY A 1061 7.26 -2.96 -19.81
CA GLY A 1061 6.51 -4.20 -19.63
C GLY A 1061 6.20 -4.50 -18.16
N ILE A 1062 7.19 -4.32 -17.26
CA ILE A 1062 7.00 -4.50 -15.81
C ILE A 1062 6.00 -3.46 -15.28
N GLN A 1063 6.13 -2.19 -15.68
CA GLN A 1063 5.21 -1.13 -15.23
C GLN A 1063 3.77 -1.44 -15.62
N PHE A 1064 3.48 -1.68 -16.90
CA PHE A 1064 2.11 -1.95 -17.36
C PHE A 1064 1.56 -3.26 -16.79
N ARG A 1065 2.42 -4.25 -16.48
CA ARG A 1065 1.99 -5.45 -15.75
C ARG A 1065 1.47 -5.09 -14.37
N GLN A 1066 2.15 -4.21 -13.64
CA GLN A 1066 1.69 -3.75 -12.33
C GLN A 1066 0.41 -2.92 -12.44
N LEU A 1067 0.33 -2.01 -13.42
CA LEU A 1067 -0.87 -1.18 -13.65
C LEU A 1067 -2.13 -2.01 -13.93
N ARG A 1068 -1.99 -3.20 -14.53
CA ARG A 1068 -3.10 -4.16 -14.70
C ARG A 1068 -3.33 -5.00 -13.44
N LYS A 1069 -2.28 -5.62 -12.92
CA LYS A 1069 -2.36 -6.64 -11.85
C LYS A 1069 -2.75 -6.04 -10.49
N CYS A 1070 -2.35 -4.80 -10.23
CA CYS A 1070 -2.49 -4.16 -8.92
C CYS A 1070 -3.65 -3.16 -8.87
N ASP A 1071 -4.47 -3.11 -9.92
CA ASP A 1071 -5.60 -2.21 -10.04
C ASP A 1071 -6.93 -2.92 -9.75
N ARG A 1072 -7.56 -2.61 -8.62
CA ARG A 1072 -8.90 -3.14 -8.27
C ARG A 1072 -9.94 -2.78 -9.32
N PHE A 1073 -9.84 -1.61 -9.94
CA PHE A 1073 -10.76 -1.12 -10.95
C PHE A 1073 -10.31 -1.42 -12.39
N TRP A 1074 -9.35 -2.34 -12.58
CA TRP A 1074 -9.02 -2.86 -13.91
C TRP A 1074 -10.31 -3.31 -14.62
N TYR A 1075 -10.54 -2.85 -15.84
CA TYR A 1075 -11.86 -2.98 -16.45
C TYR A 1075 -12.32 -4.43 -16.64
N GLU A 1076 -11.43 -5.41 -16.81
CA GLU A 1076 -11.79 -6.84 -16.93
C GLU A 1076 -11.91 -7.56 -15.58
N ASN A 1077 -11.75 -6.89 -14.45
CA ASN A 1077 -11.72 -7.55 -13.13
C ASN A 1077 -13.03 -8.29 -12.81
N GLN A 1078 -12.91 -9.44 -12.14
CA GLN A 1078 -14.05 -10.29 -11.73
C GLN A 1078 -14.69 -9.90 -10.39
N ASN A 1079 -14.12 -8.95 -9.66
CA ASN A 1079 -14.62 -8.55 -8.34
C ASN A 1079 -16.09 -8.07 -8.43
N PRO A 1080 -17.05 -8.69 -7.71
CA PRO A 1080 -18.49 -8.39 -7.81
C PRO A 1080 -18.86 -6.91 -7.64
N GLU A 1081 -18.15 -6.19 -6.77
CA GLU A 1081 -18.46 -4.79 -6.43
C GLU A 1081 -18.05 -3.81 -7.53
N VAL A 1082 -17.07 -4.18 -8.37
CA VAL A 1082 -16.45 -3.27 -9.36
C VAL A 1082 -16.49 -3.79 -10.79
N LYS A 1083 -16.93 -5.04 -11.02
CA LYS A 1083 -16.95 -5.65 -12.35
C LYS A 1083 -17.94 -4.94 -13.27
N PHE A 1084 -17.62 -4.90 -14.56
CA PHE A 1084 -18.63 -4.72 -15.59
C PHE A 1084 -19.36 -6.06 -15.83
N THR A 1085 -20.61 -6.03 -16.29
CA THR A 1085 -21.26 -7.27 -16.75
C THR A 1085 -20.57 -7.80 -17.99
N GLU A 1086 -20.70 -9.10 -18.31
CA GLU A 1086 -20.09 -9.65 -19.53
C GLU A 1086 -20.60 -8.96 -20.80
N ALA A 1087 -21.88 -8.56 -20.83
CA ALA A 1087 -22.43 -7.77 -21.92
C ALA A 1087 -21.74 -6.40 -22.03
N GLN A 1088 -21.56 -5.69 -20.91
CA GLN A 1088 -20.83 -4.42 -20.88
C GLN A 1088 -19.37 -4.58 -21.33
N LEU A 1089 -18.68 -5.65 -20.89
CA LEU A 1089 -17.33 -5.97 -21.34
C LEU A 1089 -17.26 -6.25 -22.84
N ALA A 1090 -18.24 -6.98 -23.38
CA ALA A 1090 -18.33 -7.24 -24.82
C ALA A 1090 -18.48 -5.94 -25.61
N GLU A 1091 -19.20 -4.95 -25.08
CA GLU A 1091 -19.32 -3.62 -25.69
C GLU A 1091 -18.02 -2.80 -25.57
N ILE A 1092 -17.34 -2.80 -24.41
CA ILE A 1092 -16.05 -2.10 -24.24
C ILE A 1092 -14.98 -2.69 -25.17
N ARG A 1093 -14.93 -4.01 -25.34
CA ARG A 1093 -13.95 -4.71 -26.22
C ARG A 1093 -14.10 -4.39 -27.71
N LYS A 1094 -15.19 -3.75 -28.14
CA LYS A 1094 -15.37 -3.27 -29.52
C LYS A 1094 -14.67 -1.94 -29.76
N VAL A 1095 -14.34 -1.20 -28.70
CA VAL A 1095 -13.85 0.17 -28.79
C VAL A 1095 -12.46 0.19 -29.42
N THR A 1096 -12.28 1.10 -30.37
CA THR A 1096 -10.97 1.42 -30.96
C THR A 1096 -10.73 2.91 -30.88
N LEU A 1097 -9.47 3.33 -30.83
CA LEU A 1097 -9.14 4.76 -30.88
C LEU A 1097 -9.67 5.42 -32.16
N ALA A 1098 -9.62 4.71 -33.30
CA ALA A 1098 -10.17 5.20 -34.56
C ALA A 1098 -11.66 5.52 -34.45
N LYS A 1099 -12.43 4.64 -33.80
CA LYS A 1099 -13.86 4.88 -33.56
C LYS A 1099 -14.10 6.09 -32.65
N ILE A 1100 -13.34 6.22 -31.55
CA ILE A 1100 -13.45 7.39 -30.66
C ILE A 1100 -13.18 8.66 -31.44
N VAL A 1101 -12.11 8.73 -32.23
CA VAL A 1101 -11.82 9.92 -33.04
C VAL A 1101 -12.98 10.18 -34.01
N CYS A 1102 -13.40 9.18 -34.79
CA CYS A 1102 -14.52 9.28 -35.74
C CYS A 1102 -15.80 9.90 -35.14
N GLU A 1103 -16.26 9.41 -33.98
CA GLU A 1103 -17.48 9.89 -33.32
C GLU A 1103 -17.36 11.33 -32.80
N ASN A 1104 -16.13 11.77 -32.54
CA ASN A 1104 -15.83 13.05 -31.91
C ASN A 1104 -15.34 14.13 -32.90
N LEU A 1105 -15.29 13.83 -34.20
CA LEU A 1105 -15.11 14.80 -35.29
C LEU A 1105 -16.39 15.62 -35.55
N GLU A 1106 -16.26 16.89 -35.93
CA GLU A 1106 -17.38 17.74 -36.36
C GLU A 1106 -17.98 17.26 -37.68
N VAL A 1107 -17.11 16.99 -38.66
CA VAL A 1107 -17.51 16.47 -39.96
C VAL A 1107 -17.02 15.03 -40.09
N THR A 1108 -17.94 14.09 -39.87
CA THR A 1108 -17.65 12.66 -40.00
C THR A 1108 -17.38 12.29 -41.46
N GLY A 1109 -16.28 11.59 -41.71
CA GLY A 1109 -15.90 11.10 -43.04
C GLY A 1109 -15.58 9.61 -43.00
N ASP A 1110 -14.52 9.23 -43.71
CA ASP A 1110 -13.87 7.94 -43.61
C ASP A 1110 -12.66 7.99 -42.67
N MET A 1111 -12.28 6.84 -42.10
CA MET A 1111 -11.07 6.70 -41.31
C MET A 1111 -10.55 5.27 -41.42
N GLN A 1112 -9.25 5.07 -41.30
CA GLN A 1112 -8.66 3.74 -41.21
C GLN A 1112 -9.05 3.05 -39.89
N ARG A 1113 -9.08 1.71 -39.90
CA ARG A 1113 -9.59 0.92 -38.77
C ARG A 1113 -8.70 0.98 -37.53
N ALA A 1114 -7.38 1.04 -37.72
CA ALA A 1114 -6.41 1.18 -36.65
C ALA A 1114 -5.79 2.58 -36.71
N ALA A 1115 -6.05 3.41 -35.69
CA ALA A 1115 -5.59 4.80 -35.66
C ALA A 1115 -4.07 4.93 -35.55
N PHE A 1116 -3.41 3.94 -34.93
CA PHE A 1116 -1.96 3.89 -34.75
C PHE A 1116 -1.19 3.41 -35.97
N ASP A 1117 -1.86 2.80 -36.95
CA ASP A 1117 -1.24 2.29 -38.16
C ASP A 1117 -1.55 3.25 -39.32
N LEU A 1118 -0.61 3.44 -40.23
CA LEU A 1118 -0.81 4.24 -41.43
C LEU A 1118 -1.93 3.65 -42.31
N PRO A 1119 -2.66 4.49 -43.06
CA PRO A 1119 -3.68 4.01 -43.98
C PRO A 1119 -3.06 3.14 -45.09
N SER A 1120 -3.71 2.03 -45.40
CA SER A 1120 -3.30 1.10 -46.46
C SER A 1120 -4.54 0.51 -47.11
N ASN A 1121 -4.62 0.50 -48.45
CA ASN A 1121 -5.77 -0.03 -49.16
C ASN A 1121 -6.12 -1.49 -48.82
N PHE A 1122 -5.15 -2.26 -48.32
CA PHE A 1122 -5.35 -3.67 -47.97
C PHE A 1122 -5.25 -3.92 -46.45
N LEU A 1123 -4.17 -3.47 -45.80
CA LEU A 1123 -3.91 -3.82 -44.39
C LEU A 1123 -4.68 -2.96 -43.39
N ASN A 1124 -4.96 -1.70 -43.73
CA ASN A 1124 -5.64 -0.75 -42.86
C ASN A 1124 -6.48 0.24 -43.69
N PRO A 1125 -7.50 -0.26 -44.41
CA PRO A 1125 -8.25 0.56 -45.36
C PRO A 1125 -9.07 1.61 -44.62
N ARG A 1126 -9.23 2.77 -45.25
CA ARG A 1126 -10.21 3.75 -44.80
C ARG A 1126 -11.61 3.23 -45.09
N VAL A 1127 -12.46 3.29 -44.08
CA VAL A 1127 -13.86 2.88 -44.15
C VAL A 1127 -14.74 4.02 -43.63
N PRO A 1128 -16.00 4.14 -44.08
CA PRO A 1128 -16.92 5.12 -43.52
C PRO A 1128 -17.02 4.95 -41.99
N CYS A 1129 -16.92 6.04 -41.21
CA CYS A 1129 -16.98 5.98 -39.74
C CYS A 1129 -18.23 5.24 -39.21
N ALA A 1130 -19.36 5.33 -39.93
CA ALA A 1130 -20.62 4.65 -39.61
C ALA A 1130 -20.56 3.11 -39.74
N SER A 1131 -19.60 2.58 -40.52
CA SER A 1131 -19.43 1.13 -40.70
C SER A 1131 -18.59 0.48 -39.60
N MET A 1132 -17.89 1.28 -38.79
CA MET A 1132 -17.08 0.78 -37.67
C MET A 1132 -17.99 0.40 -36.49
N PRO A 1133 -17.69 -0.70 -35.76
CA PRO A 1133 -18.43 -1.08 -34.57
C PRO A 1133 -18.51 0.07 -33.56
N GLN A 1134 -19.69 0.28 -32.99
CA GLN A 1134 -19.93 1.25 -31.92
C GLN A 1134 -20.30 0.52 -30.63
N ILE A 1135 -20.01 1.15 -29.49
CA ILE A 1135 -20.46 0.69 -28.18
C ILE A 1135 -21.99 0.81 -28.11
N ASP A 1136 -22.69 -0.28 -27.80
CA ASP A 1136 -24.13 -0.25 -27.56
C ASP A 1136 -24.41 -0.01 -26.07
N LEU A 1137 -24.82 1.22 -25.74
CA LEU A 1137 -25.11 1.61 -24.36
C LEU A 1137 -26.38 0.97 -23.78
N ASN A 1138 -27.17 0.23 -24.58
CA ASN A 1138 -28.28 -0.56 -24.03
C ASN A 1138 -27.79 -1.62 -23.03
N ALA A 1139 -26.53 -2.05 -23.09
CA ALA A 1139 -25.94 -2.95 -22.08
C ALA A 1139 -25.82 -2.31 -20.68
N TRP A 1140 -26.00 -0.99 -20.55
CA TRP A 1140 -26.07 -0.27 -19.27
C TRP A 1140 -27.50 0.09 -18.85
N ARG A 1141 -28.53 -0.32 -19.61
CA ARG A 1141 -29.93 -0.05 -19.26
C ARG A 1141 -30.31 -0.77 -17.97
N GLU A 1142 -30.82 -0.03 -17.00
CA GLU A 1142 -31.43 -0.57 -15.79
C GLU A 1142 -32.91 -0.86 -16.02
N ASN A 1143 -33.34 -2.10 -15.80
CA ASN A 1143 -34.74 -2.48 -15.93
C ASN A 1143 -35.51 -2.13 -14.66
N VAL A 1144 -35.98 -0.88 -14.56
CA VAL A 1144 -36.80 -0.39 -13.44
C VAL A 1144 -38.20 -1.05 -13.40
N GLN A 1145 -38.59 -1.79 -14.44
CA GLN A 1145 -39.96 -2.32 -14.61
C GLN A 1145 -40.11 -3.85 -14.51
N GLY A 1146 -39.03 -4.58 -14.23
CA GLY A 1146 -39.04 -6.05 -14.17
C GLY A 1146 -38.44 -6.73 -15.41
N CYS A 1147 -38.52 -8.06 -15.44
CA CYS A 1147 -37.95 -8.95 -16.43
C CYS A 1147 -39.05 -9.59 -17.25
N GLN A 1148 -38.79 -9.83 -18.53
CA GLN A 1148 -39.69 -10.59 -19.37
C GLN A 1148 -39.32 -12.08 -19.26
N ILE A 1149 -40.16 -12.87 -18.59
CA ILE A 1149 -39.97 -14.32 -18.40
C ILE A 1149 -41.07 -15.05 -19.19
N GLY A 1150 -40.69 -15.67 -20.31
CA GLY A 1150 -41.65 -16.20 -21.29
C GLY A 1150 -42.49 -15.07 -21.90
N ASN A 1151 -43.82 -15.20 -21.86
CA ASN A 1151 -44.76 -14.17 -22.35
C ASN A 1151 -45.30 -13.24 -21.23
N ARG A 1152 -44.63 -13.17 -20.08
CA ARG A 1152 -45.09 -12.39 -18.92
C ARG A 1152 -44.01 -11.42 -18.43
N ASN A 1153 -44.44 -10.21 -18.05
CA ASN A 1153 -43.60 -9.25 -17.36
C ASN A 1153 -43.66 -9.53 -15.85
N VAL A 1154 -42.49 -9.73 -15.25
CA VAL A 1154 -42.31 -10.15 -13.85
C VAL A 1154 -41.51 -9.08 -13.14
N ARG A 1155 -42.00 -8.56 -12.01
CA ARG A 1155 -41.29 -7.47 -11.31
C ARG A 1155 -40.00 -7.97 -10.69
N VAL A 1156 -39.04 -7.06 -10.47
CA VAL A 1156 -37.80 -7.38 -9.75
C VAL A 1156 -38.16 -7.89 -8.34
N GLY A 1157 -37.67 -9.07 -7.98
CA GLY A 1157 -37.99 -9.81 -6.76
C GLY A 1157 -39.08 -10.88 -6.91
N GLU A 1158 -39.81 -10.89 -8.03
CA GLU A 1158 -40.85 -11.89 -8.31
C GLU A 1158 -40.32 -13.03 -9.18
N SER A 1159 -41.00 -14.18 -9.13
CA SER A 1159 -40.67 -15.36 -9.93
C SER A 1159 -41.80 -15.72 -10.88
N ALA A 1160 -41.46 -16.33 -12.02
CA ALA A 1160 -42.42 -16.90 -12.95
C ALA A 1160 -41.86 -18.15 -13.62
N PHE A 1161 -42.77 -19.01 -14.07
CA PHE A 1161 -42.46 -20.25 -14.77
C PHE A 1161 -42.61 -20.03 -16.28
N PRO A 1162 -41.53 -19.89 -17.07
CA PRO A 1162 -41.63 -19.81 -18.53
C PRO A 1162 -42.08 -21.15 -19.14
N SER A 1163 -41.85 -22.26 -18.44
CA SER A 1163 -42.25 -23.60 -18.84
C SER A 1163 -42.59 -24.44 -17.59
N PRO A 1164 -43.29 -25.58 -17.73
CA PRO A 1164 -43.76 -26.35 -16.57
C PRO A 1164 -42.64 -26.88 -15.64
N CYS A 1165 -41.41 -27.04 -16.15
CA CYS A 1165 -40.26 -27.51 -15.35
C CYS A 1165 -39.10 -26.51 -15.26
N THR A 1166 -39.34 -25.23 -15.54
CA THR A 1166 -38.34 -24.16 -15.37
C THR A 1166 -38.94 -23.02 -14.57
N SER A 1167 -38.23 -22.52 -13.56
CA SER A 1167 -38.60 -21.35 -12.77
C SER A 1167 -37.55 -20.26 -12.95
N CYS A 1168 -37.99 -19.03 -13.17
CA CYS A 1168 -37.08 -17.88 -13.24
C CYS A 1168 -37.46 -16.84 -12.19
N VAL A 1169 -36.46 -16.24 -11.57
CA VAL A 1169 -36.60 -15.08 -10.68
C VAL A 1169 -36.11 -13.85 -11.42
N CYS A 1170 -36.86 -12.77 -11.38
CA CYS A 1170 -36.41 -11.50 -11.92
C CYS A 1170 -35.54 -10.78 -10.89
N SER A 1171 -34.25 -10.61 -11.17
CA SER A 1171 -33.34 -9.79 -10.37
C SER A 1171 -33.13 -8.42 -11.02
N ALA A 1172 -32.44 -7.51 -10.32
CA ALA A 1172 -32.04 -6.22 -10.88
C ALA A 1172 -31.11 -6.37 -12.11
N GLU A 1173 -30.49 -7.54 -12.27
CA GLU A 1173 -29.59 -7.88 -13.37
C GLU A 1173 -30.29 -8.59 -14.54
N GLY A 1174 -31.59 -8.94 -14.40
CA GLY A 1174 -32.37 -9.68 -15.41
C GLY A 1174 -33.02 -10.96 -14.88
N ALA A 1175 -33.57 -11.79 -15.78
CA ALA A 1175 -34.21 -13.06 -15.41
C ALA A 1175 -33.16 -14.15 -15.15
N GLN A 1176 -33.12 -14.70 -13.94
CA GLN A 1176 -32.28 -15.83 -13.56
C GLN A 1176 -33.12 -17.10 -13.48
N CYS A 1177 -32.86 -18.08 -14.35
CA CYS A 1177 -33.67 -19.28 -14.51
C CYS A 1177 -32.99 -20.55 -13.98
N ALA A 1178 -33.77 -21.44 -13.37
CA ALA A 1178 -33.33 -22.75 -12.90
C ALA A 1178 -34.34 -23.84 -13.27
N SER A 1179 -33.83 -25.02 -13.63
CA SER A 1179 -34.63 -26.21 -13.89
C SER A 1179 -35.15 -26.83 -12.59
N LEU A 1180 -36.41 -27.25 -12.60
CA LEU A 1180 -37.09 -27.84 -11.46
C LEU A 1180 -36.98 -29.37 -11.48
N ARG A 1181 -36.77 -29.95 -10.30
CA ARG A 1181 -36.86 -31.39 -10.10
C ARG A 1181 -38.31 -31.77 -9.81
N ILE A 1182 -38.90 -32.61 -10.64
CA ILE A 1182 -40.30 -33.03 -10.52
C ILE A 1182 -40.37 -34.30 -9.67
N THR A 1183 -41.09 -34.23 -8.55
CA THR A 1183 -41.29 -35.35 -7.63
C THR A 1183 -42.59 -36.12 -7.88
N ASP A 1184 -43.58 -35.49 -8.53
CA ASP A 1184 -44.87 -36.09 -8.89
C ASP A 1184 -45.33 -35.61 -10.29
N CYS A 1185 -45.13 -36.46 -11.30
CA CYS A 1185 -45.58 -36.20 -12.66
C CYS A 1185 -47.13 -36.12 -12.77
N GLY A 1186 -47.87 -36.81 -11.91
CA GLY A 1186 -49.34 -36.79 -11.90
C GLY A 1186 -49.92 -35.47 -11.37
N GLN A 1187 -49.19 -34.76 -10.51
CA GLN A 1187 -49.53 -33.39 -10.12
C GLN A 1187 -49.23 -32.39 -11.25
N LEU A 1188 -48.09 -32.55 -11.93
CA LEU A 1188 -47.68 -31.69 -13.04
C LEU A 1188 -48.70 -31.72 -14.19
N ILE A 1189 -49.20 -32.90 -14.54
CA ILE A 1189 -50.23 -33.12 -15.58
C ILE A 1189 -51.57 -32.45 -15.23
N ARG A 1190 -51.87 -32.28 -13.94
CA ARG A 1190 -53.08 -31.59 -13.48
C ARG A 1190 -52.94 -30.07 -13.53
N GLN A 1191 -51.72 -29.55 -13.48
CA GLN A 1191 -51.44 -28.11 -13.43
C GLN A 1191 -51.09 -27.51 -14.80
N TRP A 1192 -50.57 -28.32 -15.72
CA TRP A 1192 -50.11 -27.87 -17.03
C TRP A 1192 -50.66 -28.74 -18.17
N PRO A 1193 -50.97 -28.17 -19.35
CA PRO A 1193 -51.42 -28.94 -20.50
C PRO A 1193 -50.39 -29.98 -20.91
N LYS A 1194 -50.84 -31.19 -21.28
CA LYS A 1194 -49.97 -32.30 -21.71
C LYS A 1194 -48.97 -31.89 -22.81
N ASP A 1195 -49.41 -31.09 -23.77
CA ASP A 1195 -48.57 -30.62 -24.87
C ASP A 1195 -47.51 -29.59 -24.44
N ALA A 1196 -47.72 -28.87 -23.33
CA ALA A 1196 -46.72 -27.96 -22.77
C ALA A 1196 -45.64 -28.73 -21.99
N ILE A 1197 -46.04 -29.81 -21.30
CA ILE A 1197 -45.12 -30.70 -20.55
C ILE A 1197 -44.24 -31.50 -21.53
N LEU A 1198 -44.81 -31.98 -22.64
CA LEU A 1198 -44.05 -32.73 -23.66
C LEU A 1198 -43.10 -31.85 -24.49
N ARG A 1199 -43.38 -30.54 -24.62
CA ARG A 1199 -42.52 -29.57 -25.32
C ARG A 1199 -41.38 -29.04 -24.44
N ASP A 1200 -41.49 -29.15 -23.14
CA ASP A 1200 -40.43 -28.81 -22.18
C ASP A 1200 -39.47 -30.00 -22.04
N GLU A 1201 -38.23 -29.87 -22.52
CA GLU A 1201 -37.23 -30.95 -22.54
C GLU A 1201 -36.91 -31.48 -21.12
N VAL A 1202 -36.95 -30.61 -20.11
CA VAL A 1202 -36.70 -30.95 -18.70
C VAL A 1202 -37.87 -31.75 -18.13
N CYS A 1203 -39.10 -31.38 -18.47
CA CYS A 1203 -40.28 -32.17 -18.10
C CYS A 1203 -40.37 -33.49 -18.86
N ASN A 1204 -40.05 -33.48 -20.16
CA ASN A 1204 -40.16 -34.67 -21.00
C ASN A 1204 -39.15 -35.74 -20.59
N SER A 1205 -37.94 -35.34 -20.20
CA SER A 1205 -36.94 -36.25 -19.65
C SER A 1205 -37.34 -36.84 -18.28
N GLN A 1206 -38.03 -36.07 -17.43
CA GLN A 1206 -38.45 -36.53 -16.09
C GLN A 1206 -39.81 -37.25 -16.07
N CYS A 1207 -40.73 -36.92 -16.97
CA CYS A 1207 -42.13 -37.36 -16.95
C CYS A 1207 -42.65 -37.92 -18.29
N GLY A 1208 -41.87 -37.90 -19.37
CA GLY A 1208 -42.30 -38.31 -20.71
C GLY A 1208 -42.75 -39.77 -20.82
N ILE A 1209 -42.16 -40.67 -20.02
CA ILE A 1209 -42.53 -42.09 -19.94
C ILE A 1209 -43.97 -42.26 -19.39
N TYR A 1210 -44.38 -41.41 -18.45
CA TYR A 1210 -45.75 -41.42 -17.89
C TYR A 1210 -46.80 -40.89 -18.87
N LEU A 1211 -46.39 -40.15 -19.90
CA LEU A 1211 -47.27 -39.43 -20.82
C LEU A 1211 -47.47 -40.12 -22.18
N THR A 1212 -46.53 -40.98 -22.57
CA THR A 1212 -46.48 -41.58 -23.92
C THR A 1212 -47.11 -42.96 -24.05
N GLY A 1213 -47.53 -43.60 -22.94
CA GLY A 1213 -48.47 -44.73 -22.97
C GLY A 1213 -48.21 -45.78 -24.05
N GLN A 1214 -47.02 -46.40 -24.06
CA GLN A 1214 -46.79 -47.62 -24.84
C GLN A 1214 -46.46 -48.79 -23.92
N GLN A 1215 -47.33 -49.80 -23.97
CA GLN A 1215 -47.10 -51.15 -23.47
C GLN A 1215 -45.88 -51.73 -24.19
N ALA A 1216 -44.83 -52.06 -23.43
CA ALA A 1216 -43.79 -52.97 -23.89
C ALA A 1216 -44.12 -54.38 -23.36
N SER A 1217 -44.79 -55.16 -24.21
CA SER A 1217 -44.97 -56.59 -24.06
C SER A 1217 -43.71 -57.32 -24.54
N GLY A 1218 -43.19 -58.19 -23.67
CA GLY A 1218 -42.39 -59.36 -24.06
C GLY A 1218 -40.88 -59.21 -23.87
N PHE A 1219 -40.35 -59.77 -22.78
CA PHE A 1219 -39.28 -60.79 -22.83
C PHE A 1219 -39.23 -61.56 -21.49
N ASN A 1220 -39.73 -62.80 -21.59
CA ASN A 1220 -39.49 -64.01 -20.79
C ASN A 1220 -39.11 -63.92 -19.30
N ALA A 1221 -40.03 -64.40 -18.46
CA ALA A 1221 -39.72 -64.97 -17.17
C ALA A 1221 -39.48 -66.48 -17.31
N GLN A 1222 -38.33 -66.98 -16.84
CA GLN A 1222 -38.26 -68.27 -16.15
C GLN A 1222 -36.96 -68.43 -15.33
N GLN A 1223 -37.18 -68.94 -14.11
CA GLN A 1223 -36.26 -69.54 -13.14
C GLN A 1223 -35.42 -68.58 -12.27
N ARG A 1224 -35.82 -68.32 -11.01
CA ARG A 1224 -35.78 -69.16 -9.77
C ARG A 1224 -34.39 -69.26 -9.11
N GLN A 1225 -34.38 -68.81 -7.86
CA GLN A 1225 -33.63 -69.28 -6.66
C GLN A 1225 -32.35 -68.55 -6.21
N GLY A 1226 -32.32 -68.28 -4.89
CA GLY A 1226 -31.16 -67.93 -4.04
C GLY A 1226 -31.11 -66.45 -3.65
N GLN A 1227 -31.74 -65.96 -2.55
CA GLN A 1227 -31.25 -65.97 -1.15
C GLN A 1227 -29.74 -65.70 -1.02
N ALA A 1228 -29.21 -64.83 -0.17
CA ALA A 1228 -29.72 -63.86 0.81
C ALA A 1228 -28.50 -63.05 1.29
N GLN A 1229 -28.68 -61.82 1.82
CA GLN A 1229 -28.06 -61.28 3.05
C GLN A 1229 -28.19 -59.73 3.16
N PRO A 1230 -28.11 -59.16 4.39
CA PRO A 1230 -29.17 -58.27 4.88
C PRO A 1230 -28.79 -56.78 5.04
N ARG A 1231 -29.85 -56.01 5.31
CA ARG A 1231 -29.91 -54.65 5.88
C ARG A 1231 -28.80 -54.32 6.89
N VAL A 1232 -28.27 -53.09 6.84
CA VAL A 1232 -27.96 -52.28 8.03
C VAL A 1232 -28.31 -50.80 7.81
N THR A 1233 -28.79 -50.23 8.89
CA THR A 1233 -29.31 -48.90 9.20
C THR A 1233 -28.30 -47.75 9.25
N ARG A 1234 -28.84 -46.54 9.03
CA ARG A 1234 -28.44 -45.19 9.49
C ARG A 1234 -27.13 -45.01 10.29
N SER A 1235 -26.35 -44.00 9.88
CA SER A 1235 -25.85 -42.98 10.82
C SER A 1235 -25.43 -41.68 10.11
N ARG A 1236 -25.73 -40.55 10.76
CA ARG A 1236 -25.15 -39.22 10.56
C ARG A 1236 -23.63 -39.27 10.76
N ASN A 1237 -22.83 -38.48 10.02
CA ASN A 1237 -22.38 -37.13 10.39
C ASN A 1237 -21.27 -36.63 9.43
N GLN A 1238 -21.03 -35.32 9.46
CA GLN A 1238 -19.84 -34.56 9.03
C GLN A 1238 -19.72 -34.10 7.56
N ASN A 1239 -19.81 -32.76 7.43
CA ASN A 1239 -18.87 -31.85 6.78
C ASN A 1239 -18.02 -32.41 5.63
N LEU A 1240 -18.12 -31.75 4.47
CA LEU A 1240 -17.00 -31.06 3.82
C LEU A 1240 -17.40 -30.79 2.36
N PHE A 1241 -17.56 -29.51 2.04
CA PHE A 1241 -17.40 -29.02 0.68
C PHE A 1241 -15.99 -29.44 0.23
N LYS A 1242 -15.91 -30.49 -0.60
CA LYS A 1242 -14.73 -30.84 -1.40
C LYS A 1242 -15.05 -30.44 -2.84
N PHE A 1243 -14.20 -29.58 -3.41
CA PHE A 1243 -14.15 -29.35 -4.84
C PHE A 1243 -13.93 -30.69 -5.58
N PRO A 1244 -14.63 -30.96 -6.70
CA PRO A 1244 -14.29 -32.06 -7.58
C PRO A 1244 -12.93 -31.83 -8.23
N ASP A 1245 -12.10 -32.87 -8.17
CA ASP A 1245 -10.89 -33.04 -8.95
C ASP A 1245 -11.23 -33.06 -10.46
N LEU A 1246 -10.76 -32.06 -11.21
CA LEU A 1246 -10.97 -31.89 -12.65
C LEU A 1246 -9.90 -32.59 -13.50
N THR A 1247 -9.10 -33.48 -12.91
CA THR A 1247 -8.03 -34.20 -13.61
C THR A 1247 -8.47 -35.15 -14.75
N PRO A 1248 -9.76 -35.44 -15.06
CA PRO A 1248 -10.10 -36.17 -16.29
C PRO A 1248 -10.34 -35.31 -17.55
N PHE A 1249 -10.38 -33.97 -17.47
CA PHE A 1249 -10.76 -33.13 -18.64
C PHE A 1249 -9.58 -32.59 -19.47
N ILE A 1250 -8.34 -33.00 -19.16
CA ILE A 1250 -7.19 -32.88 -20.06
C ILE A 1250 -6.93 -34.26 -20.67
N ALA A 1251 -7.81 -34.70 -21.57
CA ALA A 1251 -7.53 -35.72 -22.59
C ALA A 1251 -8.71 -35.90 -23.58
N SER A 1252 -9.12 -34.85 -24.30
CA SER A 1252 -9.53 -34.91 -25.72
C SER A 1252 -10.18 -33.59 -26.18
N LEU A 1253 -9.55 -32.98 -27.19
CA LEU A 1253 -9.87 -31.73 -27.94
C LEU A 1253 -9.32 -30.43 -27.38
#